data_AF-A0A8T5RRM1-F1
#
_entry.id   AF-A0A8T5RRM1-F1
#
_cell.length_a   1.000
_cell.length_b   1.000
_cell.length_c   1.000
_cell.angle_alpha   90.00
_cell.angle_beta   90.00
_cell.angle_gamma   90.00
#
_symmetry.space_group_name_H-M   'P 1'
#
loop_
_entity.id
_entity.type
_entity.pdbx_description
1 polymer ?
#
loop_
_entity_poly.entity_id
_entity_poly.type
_entity_poly.pdbx_seq_one_letter_code
_entity_poly.pdbx_strand_id
1 'polypeptide(L)'
;MKPSILKKLNLIIEDANTLKDKNEFQKAIDKFEQALNFINIKVDELSEKKTEIENIKNAINQTYSVEINSIVQDSIRLTALKEYEKAKTNFKKGIRIAKEKITDKDLQEAEINELDEFINEIEIEQLIIKGIKIRDEDKNLNDAIKVFEDGLVLTEKIRDPEGKKDHISNIKKEISKTNSSQFNQILKQGTELKESGQFQEAIKVFEKAKSYFEQSLSPDAMKTEILNIINMSNEIYSIQIKSIVEKGKDLIGKGLNEEAISELRNSLIIAEKMYDSDLKKLEISLIAESLNPIYIERIKPILEEGNEVTQRDNFSESVTAIKEAVAIYNRAYTIADSMVDSERKILENKKISDLINQACLPGISIIKDKSIQLIGNQKYEEAINEIYVALSVAREMAYPEDENIILADLKNLMNKVYSTQNKEVINHGKELVNQNEYEKALEVFIEALNNTNKMYLTEEMEKDVNLIKSLIYDTEVKQLVGKGKLDEQQKEKEKEIEKLQKRLEYAQSIEDPKRRVEEMNNIKNLIDEVHSDEIKFLIEQGNQLAEKEAFGEAFSFYERALKVNEMMEEPDVKNKDLVKESYKRELINKAGLEIKNKNYDTAIENGKKAIELDKKFVDAYYHIGLAYNYKKKYDAAIESFQKALDYNKNHIESWNLIGLAYMAKNEFDNALTFLNKALKIDPNFSTGWFNIGNIYKLTNEFDKAIESYGKATKLDPDFAKAWFFMGCTNFDKKDYHRAIDHLEKAIKIDPNLAQDVNPLIKELKIILDKLNESLSMAFINR
;
A
#
# COMPACT_ATOMS: atom_id res chain seq x y z
N MET A 1 -58.81 -25.30 34.58
CA MET A 1 -58.96 -24.93 36.01
C MET A 1 -60.44 -24.85 36.39
N LYS A 2 -60.87 -25.25 37.62
CA LYS A 2 -62.29 -25.12 38.04
C LYS A 2 -62.72 -23.63 38.06
N PRO A 3 -63.91 -23.26 37.55
CA PRO A 3 -64.36 -21.85 37.51
C PRO A 3 -64.35 -21.13 38.86
N SER A 4 -64.60 -21.85 39.96
CA SER A 4 -64.58 -21.30 41.32
C SER A 4 -63.18 -20.96 41.84
N ILE A 5 -62.13 -21.65 41.37
CA ILE A 5 -60.73 -21.38 41.71
C ILE A 5 -60.24 -20.19 40.91
N LEU A 6 -60.54 -20.17 39.60
CA LEU A 6 -60.21 -19.07 38.70
C LEU A 6 -60.82 -17.74 39.16
N LYS A 7 -62.10 -17.74 39.58
CA LYS A 7 -62.77 -16.54 40.10
C LYS A 7 -62.08 -15.97 41.34
N LYS A 8 -61.63 -16.83 42.26
CA LYS A 8 -60.93 -16.39 43.48
C LYS A 8 -59.53 -15.87 43.18
N LEU A 9 -58.81 -16.53 42.28
CA LEU A 9 -57.50 -16.08 41.82
C LEU A 9 -57.59 -14.70 41.17
N ASN A 10 -58.56 -14.50 40.27
CA ASN A 10 -58.76 -13.21 39.59
C ASN A 10 -59.05 -12.08 40.58
N LEU A 11 -59.81 -12.34 41.66
CA LEU A 11 -60.04 -11.32 42.71
C LEU A 11 -58.75 -10.94 43.44
N ILE A 12 -57.87 -11.90 43.75
CA ILE A 12 -56.58 -11.61 44.40
C ILE A 12 -55.67 -10.80 43.46
N ILE A 13 -55.68 -11.13 42.16
CA ILE A 13 -54.90 -10.42 41.13
C ILE A 13 -55.46 -9.00 40.90
N GLU A 14 -56.78 -8.82 40.91
CA GLU A 14 -57.44 -7.51 40.76
C GLU A 14 -57.14 -6.60 41.96
N ASP A 15 -57.18 -7.14 43.18
CA ASP A 15 -56.74 -6.44 44.39
C ASP A 15 -55.25 -6.02 44.30
N ALA A 16 -54.39 -6.92 43.84
CA ALA A 16 -52.97 -6.66 43.67
C ALA A 16 -52.71 -5.53 42.65
N ASN A 17 -53.38 -5.57 41.50
CA ASN A 17 -53.28 -4.52 40.49
C ASN A 17 -53.82 -3.17 41.00
N THR A 18 -54.92 -3.17 41.74
CA THR A 18 -55.45 -1.94 42.35
C THR A 18 -54.47 -1.30 43.33
N LEU A 19 -53.72 -2.10 44.09
CA LEU A 19 -52.67 -1.61 45.00
C LEU A 19 -51.44 -1.12 44.24
N LYS A 20 -51.06 -1.79 43.14
CA LYS A 20 -50.00 -1.36 42.23
C LYS A 20 -50.31 0.03 41.66
N ASP A 21 -51.54 0.24 41.18
CA ASP A 21 -51.97 1.51 40.57
C ASP A 21 -52.06 2.67 41.59
N LYS A 22 -52.12 2.35 42.89
CA LYS A 22 -52.05 3.32 44.00
C LYS A 22 -50.63 3.59 44.50
N ASN A 23 -49.61 3.04 43.83
CA ASN A 23 -48.20 3.06 44.26
C ASN A 23 -47.96 2.37 45.63
N GLU A 24 -48.85 1.47 46.05
CA GLU A 24 -48.67 0.66 47.27
C GLU A 24 -47.92 -0.64 46.93
N PHE A 25 -46.73 -0.50 46.34
CA PHE A 25 -45.99 -1.58 45.65
C PHE A 25 -45.76 -2.83 46.52
N GLN A 26 -45.29 -2.68 47.76
CA GLN A 26 -45.05 -3.83 48.64
C GLN A 26 -46.35 -4.60 48.94
N LYS A 27 -47.47 -3.89 49.15
CA LYS A 27 -48.77 -4.54 49.39
C LYS A 27 -49.30 -5.25 48.15
N ALA A 28 -49.03 -4.70 46.96
CA ALA A 28 -49.34 -5.35 45.70
C ALA A 28 -48.53 -6.65 45.52
N ILE A 29 -47.23 -6.62 45.82
CA ILE A 29 -46.34 -7.79 45.80
C ILE A 29 -46.84 -8.86 46.78
N ASP A 30 -47.15 -8.49 48.02
CA ASP A 30 -47.67 -9.43 49.02
C ASP A 30 -48.96 -10.12 48.54
N LYS A 31 -49.79 -9.44 47.74
CA LYS A 31 -51.00 -10.00 47.13
C LYS A 31 -50.70 -10.92 45.95
N PHE A 32 -49.72 -10.59 45.11
CA PHE A 32 -49.24 -11.51 44.06
C PHE A 32 -48.58 -12.76 44.64
N GLU A 33 -47.83 -12.66 45.74
CA GLU A 33 -47.29 -13.82 46.46
C GLU A 33 -48.39 -14.68 47.08
N GLN A 34 -49.45 -14.06 47.61
CA GLN A 34 -50.67 -14.78 48.02
C GLN A 34 -51.31 -15.53 46.85
N ALA A 35 -51.36 -14.93 45.66
CA ALA A 35 -51.85 -15.57 44.44
C ALA A 35 -50.97 -16.78 44.02
N LEU A 36 -49.64 -16.64 44.08
CA LEU A 36 -48.69 -17.74 43.84
C LEU A 36 -48.90 -18.91 44.81
N ASN A 37 -48.99 -18.61 46.11
CA ASN A 37 -49.26 -19.63 47.14
C ASN A 37 -50.63 -20.30 46.94
N PHE A 38 -51.65 -19.52 46.55
CA PHE A 38 -52.98 -20.04 46.26
C PHE A 38 -52.97 -21.05 45.10
N ILE A 39 -52.29 -20.73 43.99
CA ILE A 39 -52.15 -21.65 42.84
C ILE A 39 -51.33 -22.88 43.21
N ASN A 40 -50.25 -22.71 43.95
CA ASN A 40 -49.39 -23.81 44.38
C ASN A 40 -50.16 -24.87 45.19
N ILE A 41 -51.14 -24.44 45.98
CA ILE A 41 -51.95 -25.31 46.86
C ILE A 41 -53.21 -25.83 46.16
N LYS A 42 -53.84 -25.07 45.25
CA LYS A 42 -55.21 -25.36 44.77
C LYS A 42 -55.30 -25.88 43.33
N VAL A 43 -54.21 -25.87 42.56
CA VAL A 43 -54.19 -26.34 41.17
C VAL A 43 -53.33 -27.60 41.07
N ASP A 44 -53.96 -28.71 40.65
CA ASP A 44 -53.33 -30.03 40.53
C ASP A 44 -52.73 -30.28 39.14
N GLU A 45 -53.31 -29.68 38.09
CA GLU A 45 -52.87 -29.88 36.70
C GLU A 45 -51.56 -29.11 36.40
N LEU A 46 -50.51 -29.85 36.03
CA LEU A 46 -49.13 -29.33 35.91
C LEU A 46 -48.93 -28.27 34.82
N SER A 47 -49.63 -28.38 33.69
CA SER A 47 -49.53 -27.44 32.57
C SER A 47 -50.15 -26.09 32.91
N GLU A 48 -51.41 -26.07 33.32
CA GLU A 48 -52.14 -24.86 33.72
C GLU A 48 -51.48 -24.15 34.90
N LYS A 49 -50.98 -24.93 35.88
CA LYS A 49 -50.26 -24.41 37.05
C LYS A 49 -48.99 -23.67 36.66
N LYS A 50 -48.21 -24.19 35.70
CA LYS A 50 -46.99 -23.55 35.23
C LYS A 50 -47.27 -22.23 34.52
N THR A 51 -48.26 -22.21 33.62
CA THR A 51 -48.64 -20.99 32.89
C THR A 51 -49.07 -19.88 33.83
N GLU A 52 -49.89 -20.18 34.83
CA GLU A 52 -50.41 -19.15 35.72
C GLU A 52 -49.38 -18.64 36.75
N ILE A 53 -48.47 -19.52 37.19
CA ILE A 53 -47.30 -19.10 37.99
C ILE A 53 -46.45 -18.12 37.18
N GLU A 54 -46.23 -18.39 35.89
CA GLU A 54 -45.44 -17.50 35.04
C GLU A 54 -46.12 -16.14 34.82
N ASN A 55 -47.44 -16.13 34.59
CA ASN A 55 -48.22 -14.90 34.48
C ASN A 55 -48.10 -14.02 35.74
N ILE A 56 -48.13 -14.63 36.94
CA ILE A 56 -48.03 -13.88 38.19
C ILE A 56 -46.60 -13.41 38.46
N LYS A 57 -45.59 -14.23 38.14
CA LYS A 57 -44.19 -13.77 38.18
C LYS A 57 -43.95 -12.59 37.25
N ASN A 58 -44.52 -12.61 36.05
CA ASN A 58 -44.48 -11.49 35.13
C ASN A 58 -45.18 -10.25 35.70
N ALA A 59 -46.32 -10.41 36.37
CA ALA A 59 -46.99 -9.31 37.05
C ALA A 59 -46.15 -8.72 38.20
N ILE A 60 -45.45 -9.57 38.98
CA ILE A 60 -44.51 -9.13 40.03
C ILE A 60 -43.34 -8.35 39.42
N ASN A 61 -42.72 -8.89 38.36
CA ASN A 61 -41.64 -8.23 37.63
C ASN A 61 -42.09 -6.85 37.09
N GLN A 62 -43.30 -6.76 36.53
CA GLN A 62 -43.91 -5.49 36.10
C GLN A 62 -44.16 -4.53 37.26
N THR A 63 -44.60 -5.01 38.44
CA THR A 63 -44.76 -4.15 39.62
C THR A 63 -43.44 -3.54 40.07
N TYR A 64 -42.34 -4.31 40.06
CA TYR A 64 -41.01 -3.76 40.35
C TYR A 64 -40.54 -2.76 39.29
N SER A 65 -40.81 -3.00 38.00
CA SER A 65 -40.53 -2.03 36.94
C SER A 65 -41.32 -0.72 37.13
N VAL A 66 -42.59 -0.77 37.55
CA VAL A 66 -43.37 0.44 37.88
C VAL A 66 -42.79 1.18 39.10
N GLU A 67 -42.35 0.45 40.12
CA GLU A 67 -41.66 1.05 41.27
C GLU A 67 -40.35 1.75 40.86
N ILE A 68 -39.55 1.11 40.01
CA ILE A 68 -38.32 1.69 39.45
C ILE A 68 -38.65 2.95 38.65
N ASN A 69 -39.68 2.92 37.81
CA ASN A 69 -40.14 4.10 37.06
C ASN A 69 -40.55 5.26 37.99
N SER A 70 -41.21 4.98 39.11
CA SER A 70 -41.50 6.02 40.12
C SER A 70 -40.22 6.62 40.70
N ILE A 71 -39.20 5.79 40.95
CA ILE A 71 -37.87 6.24 41.42
C ILE A 71 -37.19 7.09 40.35
N VAL A 72 -37.27 6.71 39.07
CA VAL A 72 -36.73 7.47 37.94
C VAL A 72 -37.36 8.86 37.88
N GLN A 73 -38.68 8.97 37.93
CA GLN A 73 -39.38 10.25 37.89
C GLN A 73 -39.00 11.18 39.06
N ASP A 74 -38.93 10.64 40.28
CA ASP A 74 -38.45 11.40 41.44
C ASP A 74 -36.99 11.85 41.29
N SER A 75 -36.15 11.00 40.68
CA SER A 75 -34.73 11.29 40.45
C SER A 75 -34.54 12.36 39.39
N ILE A 76 -35.30 12.33 38.29
CA ILE A 76 -35.31 13.37 37.26
C ILE A 76 -35.69 14.73 37.87
N ARG A 77 -36.69 14.77 38.77
CA ARG A 77 -37.04 15.99 39.51
C ARG A 77 -35.88 16.50 40.37
N LEU A 78 -35.16 15.61 41.05
CA LEU A 78 -33.98 16.00 41.85
C LEU A 78 -32.84 16.53 40.97
N THR A 79 -32.61 15.95 39.79
CA THR A 79 -31.66 16.45 38.80
C THR A 79 -32.02 17.86 38.33
N ALA A 80 -33.30 18.12 38.05
CA ALA A 80 -33.80 19.45 37.68
C ALA A 80 -33.59 20.50 38.80
N LEU A 81 -33.60 20.06 40.07
CA LEU A 81 -33.28 20.89 41.24
C LEU A 81 -31.76 20.99 41.52
N LYS A 82 -30.91 20.40 40.67
CA LYS A 82 -29.45 20.30 40.83
C LYS A 82 -29.01 19.52 42.08
N GLU A 83 -29.87 18.67 42.63
CA GLU A 83 -29.57 17.80 43.77
C GLU A 83 -28.96 16.46 43.29
N TYR A 84 -27.88 16.52 42.51
CA TYR A 84 -27.31 15.40 41.77
C TYR A 84 -26.95 14.17 42.64
N GLU A 85 -26.37 14.38 43.83
CA GLU A 85 -26.00 13.26 44.72
C GLU A 85 -27.23 12.49 45.24
N LYS A 86 -28.34 13.20 45.49
CA LYS A 86 -29.59 12.56 45.90
C LYS A 86 -30.22 11.82 44.74
N ALA A 87 -30.23 12.41 43.54
CA ALA A 87 -30.71 11.74 42.32
C ALA A 87 -29.92 10.46 42.04
N LYS A 88 -28.59 10.51 42.09
CA LYS A 88 -27.70 9.34 41.92
C LYS A 88 -27.95 8.26 42.97
N THR A 89 -28.20 8.65 44.22
CA THR A 89 -28.56 7.72 45.29
C THR A 89 -29.87 7.00 45.00
N ASN A 90 -30.87 7.72 44.47
CA ASN A 90 -32.14 7.13 44.07
C ASN A 90 -31.99 6.18 42.88
N PHE A 91 -31.26 6.54 41.83
CA PHE A 91 -30.99 5.63 40.71
C PHE A 91 -30.30 4.34 41.16
N LYS A 92 -29.30 4.44 42.05
CA LYS A 92 -28.66 3.27 42.67
C LYS A 92 -29.63 2.41 43.47
N LYS A 93 -30.63 3.02 44.12
CA LYS A 93 -31.72 2.28 44.79
C LYS A 93 -32.57 1.52 43.76
N GLY A 94 -32.90 2.13 42.63
CA GLY A 94 -33.57 1.46 41.50
C GLY A 94 -32.78 0.26 40.99
N ILE A 95 -31.46 0.42 40.80
CA ILE A 95 -30.57 -0.66 40.34
C ILE A 95 -30.58 -1.83 41.34
N ARG A 96 -30.59 -1.51 42.65
CA ARG A 96 -30.67 -2.53 43.69
C ARG A 96 -31.98 -3.31 43.62
N ILE A 97 -33.11 -2.63 43.40
CA ILE A 97 -34.42 -3.28 43.21
C ILE A 97 -34.38 -4.18 41.97
N ALA A 98 -33.90 -3.69 40.83
CA ALA A 98 -33.77 -4.48 39.61
C ALA A 98 -32.92 -5.74 39.83
N LYS A 99 -31.74 -5.61 40.45
CA LYS A 99 -30.82 -6.73 40.71
C LYS A 99 -31.34 -7.77 41.70
N GLU A 100 -31.97 -7.31 42.79
CA GLU A 100 -32.38 -8.20 43.89
C GLU A 100 -33.79 -8.78 43.70
N LYS A 101 -34.66 -8.13 42.91
CA LYS A 101 -36.10 -8.40 42.92
C LYS A 101 -36.69 -8.80 41.57
N ILE A 102 -36.15 -8.33 40.44
CA ILE A 102 -36.62 -8.75 39.12
C ILE A 102 -35.97 -10.09 38.76
N THR A 103 -36.81 -11.05 38.37
CA THR A 103 -36.37 -12.43 38.05
C THR A 103 -36.28 -12.70 36.56
N ASP A 104 -36.98 -11.93 35.74
CA ASP A 104 -36.82 -11.89 34.29
C ASP A 104 -35.49 -11.21 33.95
N LYS A 105 -34.59 -11.95 33.29
CA LYS A 105 -33.23 -11.48 33.02
C LYS A 105 -33.20 -10.35 31.98
N ASP A 106 -34.08 -10.41 30.99
CA ASP A 106 -34.09 -9.44 29.89
C ASP A 106 -34.64 -8.11 30.41
N LEU A 107 -35.70 -8.16 31.22
CA LEU A 107 -36.24 -6.97 31.89
C LEU A 107 -35.26 -6.42 32.93
N GLN A 108 -34.62 -7.28 33.73
CA GLN A 108 -33.61 -6.87 34.70
C GLN A 108 -32.45 -6.12 34.03
N GLU A 109 -31.93 -6.65 32.92
CA GLU A 109 -30.85 -6.03 32.18
C GLU A 109 -31.29 -4.69 31.57
N ALA A 110 -32.50 -4.60 31.00
CA ALA A 110 -33.05 -3.36 30.45
C ALA A 110 -33.13 -2.24 31.52
N GLU A 111 -33.71 -2.53 32.68
CA GLU A 111 -33.88 -1.56 33.78
C GLU A 111 -32.54 -1.09 34.36
N ILE A 112 -31.57 -2.00 34.53
CA ILE A 112 -30.23 -1.64 35.02
C ILE A 112 -29.53 -0.72 34.02
N ASN A 113 -29.63 -1.05 32.72
CA ASN A 113 -28.99 -0.29 31.67
C ASN A 113 -29.54 1.14 31.58
N GLU A 114 -30.86 1.31 31.65
CA GLU A 114 -31.51 2.62 31.63
C GLU A 114 -31.12 3.46 32.86
N LEU A 115 -31.07 2.86 34.05
CA LEU A 115 -30.64 3.56 35.27
C LEU A 115 -29.16 3.95 35.27
N ASP A 116 -28.29 3.08 34.74
CA ASP A 116 -26.86 3.39 34.58
C ASP A 116 -26.64 4.53 33.57
N GLU A 117 -27.47 4.61 32.53
CA GLU A 117 -27.46 5.72 31.56
C GLU A 117 -27.77 7.07 32.24
N PHE A 118 -28.84 7.16 33.03
CA PHE A 118 -29.14 8.38 33.80
C PHE A 118 -28.04 8.78 34.79
N ILE A 119 -27.35 7.81 35.39
CA ILE A 119 -26.20 8.09 36.28
C ILE A 119 -25.04 8.69 35.48
N ASN A 120 -24.74 8.15 34.30
CA ASN A 120 -23.67 8.66 33.44
C ASN A 120 -24.00 10.09 32.95
N GLU A 121 -25.25 10.38 32.59
CA GLU A 121 -25.68 11.74 32.21
C GLU A 121 -25.44 12.77 33.34
N ILE A 122 -25.81 12.43 34.58
CA ILE A 122 -25.55 13.28 35.75
C ILE A 122 -24.05 13.51 35.94
N GLU A 123 -23.24 12.46 35.83
CA GLU A 123 -21.79 12.58 35.99
C GLU A 123 -21.17 13.47 34.91
N ILE A 124 -21.65 13.39 33.65
CA ILE A 124 -21.24 14.28 32.56
C ILE A 124 -21.58 15.73 32.91
N GLU A 125 -22.79 16.02 33.36
CA GLU A 125 -23.19 17.38 33.77
C GLU A 125 -22.33 17.92 34.92
N GLN A 126 -22.06 17.09 35.93
CA GLN A 126 -21.20 17.47 37.06
C GLN A 126 -19.77 17.78 36.61
N LEU A 127 -19.23 17.02 35.65
CA LEU A 127 -17.91 17.29 35.05
C LEU A 127 -17.92 18.60 34.26
N ILE A 128 -18.97 18.89 33.49
CA ILE A 128 -19.11 20.19 32.79
C ILE A 128 -19.11 21.34 33.80
N ILE A 129 -19.90 21.26 34.87
CA ILE A 129 -19.97 22.30 35.91
C ILE A 129 -18.61 22.48 36.58
N LYS A 130 -17.93 21.38 36.91
CA LYS A 130 -16.59 21.39 37.50
C LYS A 130 -15.57 22.04 36.57
N GLY A 131 -15.58 21.69 35.29
CA GLY A 131 -14.67 22.27 34.29
C GLY A 131 -14.90 23.78 34.12
N ILE A 132 -16.16 24.22 34.07
CA ILE A 132 -16.54 25.65 34.03
C ILE A 132 -16.00 26.39 35.25
N LYS A 133 -16.18 25.81 36.45
CA LYS A 133 -15.68 26.41 37.69
C LYS A 133 -14.16 26.59 37.67
N ILE A 134 -13.43 25.54 37.29
CA ILE A 134 -11.96 25.58 37.21
C ILE A 134 -11.49 26.64 36.18
N ARG A 135 -12.20 26.77 35.06
CA ARG A 135 -11.91 27.78 34.04
C ARG A 135 -12.14 29.21 34.55
N ASP A 136 -13.32 29.46 35.12
CA ASP A 136 -13.81 30.83 35.38
C ASP A 136 -13.37 31.36 36.75
N GLU A 137 -13.33 30.50 37.78
CA GLU A 137 -12.95 30.87 39.15
C GLU A 137 -11.46 30.65 39.41
N ASP A 138 -10.98 29.42 39.20
CA ASP A 138 -9.59 29.04 39.51
C ASP A 138 -8.60 29.53 38.45
N LYS A 139 -9.11 29.99 37.29
CA LYS A 139 -8.34 30.46 36.12
C LYS A 139 -7.30 29.44 35.63
N ASN A 140 -7.55 28.15 35.85
CA ASN A 140 -6.66 27.07 35.47
C ASN A 140 -7.19 26.36 34.22
N LEU A 141 -6.82 26.90 33.05
CA LEU A 141 -7.39 26.46 31.77
C LEU A 141 -7.02 25.02 31.39
N ASN A 142 -5.81 24.57 31.74
CA ASN A 142 -5.36 23.21 31.45
C ASN A 142 -6.15 22.17 32.24
N ASP A 143 -6.36 22.40 33.54
CA ASP A 143 -7.14 21.49 34.38
C ASP A 143 -8.62 21.50 33.98
N ALA A 144 -9.15 22.64 33.54
CA ALA A 144 -10.51 22.73 33.01
C ALA A 144 -10.68 21.87 31.75
N ILE A 145 -9.74 21.95 30.80
CA ILE A 145 -9.75 21.12 29.57
C ILE A 145 -9.73 19.64 29.91
N LYS A 146 -8.83 19.22 30.82
CA LYS A 146 -8.75 17.83 31.27
C LYS A 146 -10.07 17.32 31.85
N VAL A 147 -10.75 18.15 32.65
CA VAL A 147 -12.06 17.80 33.21
C VAL A 147 -13.14 17.67 32.12
N PHE A 148 -13.09 18.51 31.08
CA PHE A 148 -13.98 18.36 29.92
C PHE A 148 -13.67 17.09 29.11
N GLU A 149 -12.39 16.74 28.95
CA GLU A 149 -11.97 15.50 28.29
C GLU A 149 -12.45 14.25 29.04
N ASP A 150 -12.33 14.24 30.37
CA ASP A 150 -12.90 13.18 31.21
C ASP A 150 -14.43 13.05 30.97
N GLY A 151 -15.13 14.18 30.77
CA GLY A 151 -16.54 14.21 30.38
C GLY A 151 -16.80 13.58 29.02
N LEU A 152 -15.97 13.86 28.00
CA LEU A 152 -16.10 13.26 26.67
C LEU A 152 -15.94 11.73 26.73
N VAL A 153 -14.97 11.24 27.49
CA VAL A 153 -14.78 9.79 27.69
C VAL A 153 -16.04 9.15 28.27
N LEU A 154 -16.73 9.85 29.18
CA LEU A 154 -17.95 9.34 29.79
C LEU A 154 -19.13 9.31 28.81
N THR A 155 -19.18 10.20 27.81
CA THR A 155 -20.22 10.18 26.76
C THR A 155 -20.23 8.89 25.94
N GLU A 156 -19.12 8.13 25.89
CA GLU A 156 -19.07 6.83 25.22
C GLU A 156 -19.95 5.76 25.91
N LYS A 157 -20.34 5.99 27.17
CA LYS A 157 -21.23 5.09 27.90
C LYS A 157 -22.72 5.39 27.68
N ILE A 158 -23.05 6.48 27.01
CA ILE A 158 -24.43 6.85 26.65
C ILE A 158 -24.84 6.06 25.41
N ARG A 159 -25.99 5.40 25.47
CA ARG A 159 -26.51 4.53 24.41
C ARG A 159 -27.41 5.30 23.46
N ASP A 160 -28.16 6.27 23.98
CA ASP A 160 -28.99 7.16 23.17
C ASP A 160 -28.13 8.01 22.21
N PRO A 161 -28.24 7.82 20.88
CA PRO A 161 -27.42 8.55 19.92
C PRO A 161 -27.67 10.06 19.91
N GLU A 162 -28.90 10.51 20.17
CA GLU A 162 -29.26 11.93 20.17
C GLU A 162 -28.72 12.62 21.43
N GLY A 163 -28.99 12.08 22.62
CA GLY A 163 -28.44 12.56 23.89
C GLY A 163 -26.92 12.55 23.92
N LYS A 164 -26.27 11.49 23.41
CA LYS A 164 -24.80 11.44 23.27
C LYS A 164 -24.28 12.60 22.42
N LYS A 165 -24.92 12.90 21.30
CA LYS A 165 -24.51 13.98 20.39
C LYS A 165 -24.65 15.35 21.07
N ASP A 166 -25.71 15.57 21.83
CA ASP A 166 -25.94 16.83 22.55
C ASP A 166 -24.90 17.05 23.65
N HIS A 167 -24.58 16.01 24.44
CA HIS A 167 -23.50 16.09 25.44
C HIS A 167 -22.14 16.37 24.80
N ILE A 168 -21.78 15.67 23.72
CA ILE A 168 -20.53 15.92 22.98
C ILE A 168 -20.48 17.37 22.48
N SER A 169 -21.57 17.86 21.90
CA SER A 169 -21.68 19.23 21.39
C SER A 169 -21.46 20.27 22.50
N ASN A 170 -22.11 20.08 23.65
CA ASN A 170 -21.99 20.96 24.81
C ASN A 170 -20.56 20.98 25.37
N ILE A 171 -19.95 19.81 25.53
CA ILE A 171 -18.58 19.71 26.05
C ILE A 171 -17.59 20.36 25.06
N LYS A 172 -17.71 20.08 23.77
CA LYS A 172 -16.85 20.71 22.74
C LYS A 172 -17.00 22.23 22.72
N LYS A 173 -18.20 22.75 22.93
CA LYS A 173 -18.44 24.20 23.05
C LYS A 173 -17.69 24.81 24.24
N GLU A 174 -17.69 24.15 25.40
CA GLU A 174 -16.95 24.64 26.57
C GLU A 174 -15.43 24.50 26.41
N ILE A 175 -14.93 23.44 25.77
CA ILE A 175 -13.52 23.31 25.38
C ILE A 175 -13.12 24.48 24.45
N SER A 176 -13.93 24.77 23.43
CA SER A 176 -13.68 25.88 22.51
C SER A 176 -13.56 27.22 23.23
N LYS A 177 -14.49 27.53 24.15
CA LYS A 177 -14.42 28.77 24.96
C LYS A 177 -13.14 28.84 25.80
N THR A 178 -12.75 27.71 26.39
CA THR A 178 -11.54 27.61 27.23
C THR A 178 -10.28 27.87 26.41
N ASN A 179 -10.19 27.26 25.23
CA ASN A 179 -9.12 27.49 24.28
C ASN A 179 -9.08 28.93 23.77
N SER A 180 -10.21 29.58 23.49
CA SER A 180 -10.24 31.01 23.12
C SER A 180 -9.75 31.92 24.25
N SER A 181 -10.06 31.62 25.52
CA SER A 181 -9.48 32.34 26.67
C SER A 181 -7.97 32.16 26.77
N GLN A 182 -7.47 30.94 26.53
CA GLN A 182 -6.04 30.65 26.51
C GLN A 182 -5.33 31.38 25.36
N PHE A 183 -5.95 31.41 24.18
CA PHE A 183 -5.48 32.16 23.04
C PHE A 183 -5.32 33.64 23.37
N ASN A 184 -6.31 34.27 24.00
CA ASN A 184 -6.24 35.69 24.36
C ASN A 184 -5.10 35.99 25.36
N GLN A 185 -4.80 35.07 26.30
CA GLN A 185 -3.67 35.24 27.21
C GLN A 185 -2.33 35.18 26.47
N ILE A 186 -2.17 34.19 25.60
CA ILE A 186 -0.98 34.03 24.76
C ILE A 186 -0.82 35.24 23.83
N LEU A 187 -1.92 35.68 23.21
CA LEU A 187 -1.95 36.82 22.31
C LEU A 187 -1.41 38.05 23.01
N LYS A 188 -1.95 38.36 24.19
CA LYS A 188 -1.50 39.48 25.02
C LYS A 188 -0.01 39.38 25.37
N GLN A 189 0.45 38.21 25.80
CA GLN A 189 1.86 37.99 26.12
C GLN A 189 2.76 38.20 24.89
N GLY A 190 2.38 37.63 23.75
CA GLY A 190 3.13 37.76 22.50
C GLY A 190 3.14 39.20 21.97
N THR A 191 2.04 39.95 22.10
CA THR A 191 2.00 41.38 21.74
C THR A 191 2.89 42.23 22.64
N GLU A 192 2.91 41.99 23.94
CA GLU A 192 3.76 42.73 24.88
C GLU A 192 5.26 42.49 24.59
N LEU A 193 5.62 41.24 24.27
CA LEU A 193 6.99 40.89 23.84
C LEU A 193 7.36 41.53 22.48
N LYS A 194 6.41 41.59 21.53
CA LYS A 194 6.59 42.29 20.25
C LYS A 194 6.82 43.78 20.45
N GLU A 195 6.00 44.44 21.26
CA GLU A 195 6.08 45.89 21.52
C GLU A 195 7.34 46.29 22.28
N SER A 196 7.86 45.41 23.15
CA SER A 196 9.12 45.61 23.86
C SER A 196 10.38 45.29 23.03
N GLY A 197 10.22 44.86 21.77
CA GLY A 197 11.33 44.52 20.87
C GLY A 197 11.95 43.15 21.11
N GLN A 198 11.37 42.32 21.99
CA GLN A 198 11.81 40.95 22.28
C GLN A 198 11.28 39.95 21.23
N PHE A 199 11.61 40.19 19.96
CA PHE A 199 11.05 39.48 18.81
C PHE A 199 11.23 37.96 18.85
N GLN A 200 12.40 37.47 19.28
CA GLN A 200 12.65 36.03 19.37
C GLN A 200 11.77 35.35 20.42
N GLU A 201 11.50 36.03 21.53
CA GLU A 201 10.65 35.50 22.60
C GLU A 201 9.18 35.53 22.17
N ALA A 202 8.75 36.61 21.50
CA ALA A 202 7.42 36.70 20.92
C ALA A 202 7.14 35.57 19.91
N ILE A 203 8.08 35.30 18.99
CA ILE A 203 7.96 34.19 18.02
C ILE A 203 7.85 32.83 18.74
N LYS A 204 8.66 32.58 19.77
CA LYS A 204 8.59 31.32 20.54
C LYS A 204 7.23 31.14 21.22
N VAL A 205 6.65 32.21 21.76
CA VAL A 205 5.31 32.19 22.35
C VAL A 205 4.27 31.83 21.29
N PHE A 206 4.34 32.45 20.11
CA PHE A 206 3.44 32.19 18.99
C PHE A 206 3.58 30.78 18.40
N GLU A 207 4.79 30.27 18.22
CA GLU A 207 5.03 28.90 17.74
C GLU A 207 4.49 27.85 18.70
N LYS A 208 4.76 28.02 20.01
CA LYS A 208 4.23 27.14 21.04
C LYS A 208 2.70 27.15 21.06
N ALA A 209 2.09 28.32 20.88
CA ALA A 209 0.66 28.47 20.81
C ALA A 209 0.05 27.82 19.58
N LYS A 210 0.65 28.02 18.41
CA LYS A 210 0.24 27.37 17.16
C LYS A 210 0.24 25.86 17.30
N SER A 211 1.35 25.28 17.79
CA SER A 211 1.45 23.83 18.03
C SER A 211 0.40 23.32 19.00
N TYR A 212 0.08 24.08 20.04
CA TYR A 212 -0.95 23.72 21.01
C TYR A 212 -2.34 23.68 20.38
N PHE A 213 -2.73 24.71 19.62
CA PHE A 213 -4.06 24.77 18.99
C PHE A 213 -4.23 23.78 17.84
N GLU A 214 -3.16 23.51 17.07
CA GLU A 214 -3.16 22.47 16.02
C GLU A 214 -3.38 21.06 16.59
N GLN A 215 -2.91 20.80 17.81
CA GLN A 215 -3.07 19.50 18.50
C GLN A 215 -4.35 19.42 19.35
N SER A 216 -5.15 20.48 19.41
CA SER A 216 -6.37 20.49 20.21
C SER A 216 -7.47 19.59 19.62
N LEU A 217 -8.41 19.12 20.44
CA LEU A 217 -9.56 18.29 20.04
C LEU A 217 -10.52 18.95 19.04
N SER A 218 -10.37 20.26 18.77
CA SER A 218 -11.19 21.02 17.82
C SER A 218 -10.36 21.98 16.96
N PRO A 219 -9.46 21.49 16.09
CA PRO A 219 -8.60 22.34 15.27
C PRO A 219 -9.40 23.22 14.31
N ASP A 220 -10.52 22.70 13.78
CA ASP A 220 -11.41 23.42 12.87
C ASP A 220 -12.03 24.67 13.50
N ALA A 221 -12.32 24.63 14.81
CA ALA A 221 -12.87 25.76 15.56
C ALA A 221 -11.80 26.83 15.86
N MET A 222 -10.51 26.49 15.73
CA MET A 222 -9.36 27.34 16.07
C MET A 222 -8.62 27.89 14.83
N LYS A 223 -9.18 27.70 13.62
CA LYS A 223 -8.54 28.13 12.37
C LYS A 223 -8.26 29.63 12.34
N THR A 224 -9.18 30.43 12.85
CA THR A 224 -9.05 31.89 12.88
C THR A 224 -7.93 32.32 13.83
N GLU A 225 -7.85 31.70 15.00
CA GLU A 225 -6.81 31.91 16.01
C GLU A 225 -5.43 31.53 15.48
N ILE A 226 -5.31 30.36 14.83
CA ILE A 226 -4.06 29.91 14.21
C ILE A 226 -3.62 30.89 13.12
N LEU A 227 -4.54 31.36 12.27
CA LEU A 227 -4.25 32.35 11.23
C LEU A 227 -3.77 33.68 11.82
N ASN A 228 -4.39 34.14 12.91
CA ASN A 228 -3.95 35.34 13.62
C ASN A 228 -2.53 35.20 14.17
N ILE A 229 -2.19 34.05 14.77
CA ILE A 229 -0.82 33.76 15.25
C ILE A 229 0.19 33.80 14.10
N ILE A 230 -0.15 33.19 12.95
CA ILE A 230 0.67 33.19 11.75
C ILE A 230 0.93 34.63 11.27
N ASN A 231 -0.14 35.44 11.15
CA ASN A 231 -0.03 36.83 10.71
C ASN A 231 0.87 37.65 11.63
N MET A 232 0.74 37.49 12.94
CA MET A 232 1.57 38.21 13.91
C MET A 232 3.04 37.79 13.90
N SER A 233 3.31 36.50 13.70
CA SER A 233 4.68 36.02 13.52
C SER A 233 5.29 36.61 12.24
N ASN A 234 4.54 36.65 11.15
CA ASN A 234 4.98 37.26 9.90
C ASN A 234 5.20 38.77 10.01
N GLU A 235 4.39 39.49 10.79
CA GLU A 235 4.63 40.91 11.10
C GLU A 235 5.99 41.13 11.81
N ILE A 236 6.33 40.27 12.78
CA ILE A 236 7.61 40.35 13.48
C ILE A 236 8.77 40.14 12.51
N TYR A 237 8.70 39.10 11.67
CA TYR A 237 9.71 38.84 10.65
C TYR A 237 9.81 40.00 9.65
N SER A 238 8.68 40.57 9.20
CA SER A 238 8.65 41.75 8.31
C SER A 238 9.37 42.96 8.92
N ILE A 239 9.18 43.25 10.22
CA ILE A 239 9.88 44.33 10.92
C ILE A 239 11.41 44.11 10.88
N GLN A 240 11.84 42.88 11.16
CA GLN A 240 13.27 42.52 11.12
C GLN A 240 13.85 42.64 9.71
N ILE A 241 13.16 42.12 8.70
CA ILE A 241 13.55 42.19 7.29
C ILE A 241 13.71 43.64 6.85
N LYS A 242 12.71 44.50 7.10
CA LYS A 242 12.75 45.92 6.70
C LYS A 242 13.95 46.64 7.28
N SER A 243 14.26 46.41 8.56
CA SER A 243 15.43 47.01 9.20
C SER A 243 16.75 46.59 8.52
N ILE A 244 16.86 45.32 8.11
CA ILE A 244 18.06 44.80 7.45
C ILE A 244 18.15 45.29 5.99
N VAL A 245 17.02 45.34 5.29
CA VAL A 245 16.95 45.86 3.91
C VAL A 245 17.37 47.32 3.84
N GLU A 246 16.92 48.17 4.77
CA GLU A 246 17.35 49.57 4.82
C GLU A 246 18.86 49.71 5.11
N LYS A 247 19.41 48.89 6.00
CA LYS A 247 20.86 48.81 6.22
C LYS A 247 21.60 48.37 4.95
N GLY A 248 21.07 47.39 4.23
CA GLY A 248 21.60 46.94 2.94
C GLY A 248 21.64 48.05 1.90
N LYS A 249 20.54 48.82 1.76
CA LYS A 249 20.47 49.98 0.85
C LYS A 249 21.49 51.07 1.19
N ASP A 250 21.69 51.36 2.47
CA ASP A 250 22.71 52.32 2.93
C ASP A 250 24.14 51.87 2.55
N LEU A 251 24.45 50.58 2.70
CA LEU A 251 25.74 50.01 2.28
C LEU A 251 25.95 50.10 0.76
N ILE A 252 24.90 49.87 -0.04
CA ILE A 252 24.95 50.06 -1.50
C ILE A 252 25.26 51.53 -1.83
N GLY A 253 24.60 52.48 -1.17
CA GLY A 253 24.86 53.92 -1.35
C GLY A 253 26.30 54.34 -1.03
N LYS A 254 26.99 53.58 -0.18
CA LYS A 254 28.41 53.78 0.18
C LYS A 254 29.39 53.03 -0.73
N GLY A 255 28.89 52.25 -1.69
CA GLY A 255 29.70 51.41 -2.58
C GLY A 255 30.22 50.11 -1.96
N LEU A 256 29.75 49.73 -0.77
CA LEU A 256 30.16 48.52 -0.04
C LEU A 256 29.32 47.30 -0.47
N ASN A 257 29.44 46.92 -1.74
CA ASN A 257 28.54 45.94 -2.36
C ASN A 257 28.62 44.53 -1.75
N GLU A 258 29.80 44.05 -1.34
CA GLU A 258 29.93 42.72 -0.70
C GLU A 258 29.24 42.67 0.67
N GLU A 259 29.40 43.72 1.46
CA GLU A 259 28.75 43.86 2.76
C GLU A 259 27.23 43.97 2.59
N ALA A 260 26.77 44.74 1.60
CA ALA A 260 25.36 44.84 1.26
C ALA A 260 24.74 43.49 0.86
N ILE A 261 25.44 42.69 0.03
CA ILE A 261 24.98 41.35 -0.35
C ILE A 261 24.85 40.45 0.88
N SER A 262 25.85 40.47 1.78
CA SER A 262 25.82 39.68 3.00
C SER A 262 24.60 40.02 3.88
N GLU A 263 24.34 41.31 4.10
CA GLU A 263 23.19 41.77 4.89
C GLU A 263 21.85 41.44 4.22
N LEU A 264 21.71 41.65 2.91
CA LEU A 264 20.47 41.34 2.18
C LEU A 264 20.23 39.81 2.05
N ARG A 265 21.28 38.99 2.05
CA ARG A 265 21.11 37.53 2.16
C ARG A 265 20.63 37.12 3.55
N ASN A 266 21.05 37.82 4.61
CA ASN A 266 20.53 37.56 5.95
C ASN A 266 19.03 37.88 6.05
N SER A 267 18.52 38.91 5.36
CA SER A 267 17.08 39.16 5.32
C SER A 267 16.31 38.08 4.55
N LEU A 268 16.89 37.48 3.51
CA LEU A 268 16.33 36.29 2.84
C LEU A 268 16.16 35.12 3.81
N ILE A 269 17.18 34.82 4.62
CA ILE A 269 17.13 33.75 5.63
C ILE A 269 16.00 33.98 6.64
N ILE A 270 15.69 35.23 6.96
CA ILE A 270 14.56 35.58 7.82
C ILE A 270 13.24 35.42 7.08
N ALA A 271 13.16 35.86 5.81
CA ALA A 271 11.97 35.69 4.97
C ALA A 271 11.60 34.21 4.78
N GLU A 272 12.59 33.32 4.67
CA GLU A 272 12.36 31.87 4.59
C GLU A 272 11.60 31.31 5.80
N LYS A 273 11.85 31.85 7.00
CA LYS A 273 11.19 31.47 8.25
C LYS A 273 9.75 31.97 8.36
N MET A 274 9.34 32.91 7.51
CA MET A 274 7.95 33.37 7.46
C MET A 274 7.04 32.24 7.00
N TYR A 275 5.85 32.19 7.59
CA TYR A 275 4.77 31.34 7.10
C TYR A 275 4.28 31.85 5.74
N ASP A 276 3.81 30.92 4.89
CA ASP A 276 3.34 31.27 3.56
C ASP A 276 2.17 32.27 3.62
N SER A 277 2.34 33.39 2.94
CA SER A 277 1.43 34.54 2.97
C SER A 277 1.79 35.55 1.89
N ASP A 278 0.84 36.43 1.54
CA ASP A 278 1.12 37.53 0.61
C ASP A 278 2.18 38.50 1.16
N LEU A 279 2.26 38.64 2.48
CA LEU A 279 3.32 39.42 3.13
C LEU A 279 4.71 38.81 2.88
N LYS A 280 4.87 37.49 2.97
CA LYS A 280 6.14 36.81 2.65
C LYS A 280 6.57 37.09 1.21
N LYS A 281 5.65 36.98 0.25
CA LYS A 281 5.92 37.27 -1.17
C LYS A 281 6.34 38.72 -1.38
N LEU A 282 5.66 39.66 -0.73
CA LEU A 282 5.99 41.08 -0.77
C LEU A 282 7.39 41.35 -0.23
N GLU A 283 7.75 40.79 0.92
CA GLU A 283 9.08 40.99 1.53
C GLU A 283 10.20 40.40 0.65
N ILE A 284 10.00 39.20 0.06
CA ILE A 284 10.96 38.61 -0.88
C ILE A 284 11.15 39.53 -2.11
N SER A 285 10.07 40.11 -2.64
CA SER A 285 10.13 41.05 -3.76
C SER A 285 10.95 42.30 -3.42
N LEU A 286 10.75 42.88 -2.22
CA LEU A 286 11.50 44.06 -1.77
C LEU A 286 13.00 43.77 -1.59
N ILE A 287 13.33 42.57 -1.11
CA ILE A 287 14.74 42.15 -1.02
C ILE A 287 15.34 41.96 -2.42
N ALA A 288 14.58 41.34 -3.34
CA ALA A 288 15.00 41.15 -4.73
C ALA A 288 15.26 42.50 -5.44
N GLU A 289 14.41 43.50 -5.24
CA GLU A 289 14.60 44.86 -5.79
C GLU A 289 15.93 45.49 -5.38
N SER A 290 16.41 45.17 -4.17
CA SER A 290 17.66 45.72 -3.62
C SER A 290 18.88 44.89 -4.03
N LEU A 291 18.76 43.56 -4.05
CA LEU A 291 19.90 42.65 -4.23
C LEU A 291 20.21 42.35 -5.70
N ASN A 292 19.19 42.18 -6.55
CA ASN A 292 19.35 41.79 -7.95
C ASN A 292 20.10 42.80 -8.83
N PRO A 293 19.96 44.14 -8.64
CA PRO A 293 20.79 45.10 -9.37
C PRO A 293 22.30 44.88 -9.20
N ILE A 294 22.75 44.44 -8.02
CA ILE A 294 24.18 44.22 -7.74
C ILE A 294 24.71 43.05 -8.58
N TYR A 295 23.94 41.95 -8.67
CA TYR A 295 24.30 40.81 -9.52
C TYR A 295 24.34 41.19 -11.00
N ILE A 296 23.41 42.03 -11.47
CA ILE A 296 23.39 42.49 -12.86
C ILE A 296 24.64 43.29 -13.19
N GLU A 297 25.10 44.18 -12.31
CA GLU A 297 26.37 44.91 -12.53
C GLU A 297 27.59 43.98 -12.59
N ARG A 298 27.58 42.84 -11.87
CA ARG A 298 28.64 41.82 -11.97
C ARG A 298 28.62 41.03 -13.28
N ILE A 299 27.44 40.84 -13.85
CA ILE A 299 27.23 40.07 -15.08
C ILE A 299 27.69 40.85 -16.31
N LYS A 300 27.45 42.17 -16.37
CA LYS A 300 27.77 43.02 -17.52
C LYS A 300 29.16 42.82 -18.14
N PRO A 301 30.28 42.92 -17.39
CA PRO A 301 31.62 42.77 -17.98
C PRO A 301 31.87 41.36 -18.53
N ILE A 302 31.24 40.33 -17.97
CA ILE A 302 31.35 38.95 -18.46
C ILE A 302 30.60 38.79 -19.79
N LEU A 303 29.45 39.47 -19.94
CA LEU A 303 28.72 39.47 -21.22
C LEU A 303 29.50 40.22 -22.30
N GLU A 304 30.17 41.32 -21.95
CA GLU A 304 31.06 42.04 -22.87
C GLU A 304 32.22 41.15 -23.34
N GLU A 305 32.88 40.43 -22.43
CA GLU A 305 33.93 39.45 -22.73
C GLU A 305 33.43 38.37 -23.72
N GLY A 306 32.24 37.80 -23.48
CA GLY A 306 31.65 36.80 -24.38
C GLY A 306 31.35 37.36 -25.77
N ASN A 307 30.83 38.60 -25.84
CA ASN A 307 30.53 39.27 -27.10
C ASN A 307 31.79 39.53 -27.93
N GLU A 308 32.91 39.90 -27.31
CA GLU A 308 34.19 40.07 -28.02
C GLU A 308 34.66 38.76 -28.69
N VAL A 309 34.46 37.61 -28.04
CA VAL A 309 34.80 36.29 -28.63
C VAL A 309 33.96 36.02 -29.88
N THR A 310 32.66 36.31 -29.84
CA THR A 310 31.74 36.07 -30.98
C THR A 310 32.05 36.94 -32.21
N GLN A 311 32.78 38.04 -32.04
CA GLN A 311 33.15 38.98 -33.11
C GLN A 311 34.50 38.66 -33.78
N ARG A 312 35.22 37.62 -33.33
CA ARG A 312 36.49 37.21 -33.94
C ARG A 312 36.30 36.69 -35.37
N ASP A 313 37.28 36.90 -36.23
CA ASP A 313 37.29 36.37 -37.59
C ASP A 313 37.15 34.83 -37.58
N ASN A 314 36.34 34.29 -38.51
CA ASN A 314 36.05 32.86 -38.64
C ASN A 314 35.44 32.19 -37.39
N PHE A 315 34.80 32.95 -36.51
CA PHE A 315 34.15 32.41 -35.30
C PHE A 315 33.23 31.21 -35.60
N SER A 316 32.37 31.32 -36.61
CA SER A 316 31.40 30.28 -36.98
C SER A 316 32.04 28.97 -37.47
N GLU A 317 33.29 29.01 -37.92
CA GLU A 317 34.03 27.82 -38.37
C GLU A 317 34.86 27.17 -37.24
N SER A 318 35.02 27.87 -36.11
CA SER A 318 35.88 27.46 -35.01
C SER A 318 35.07 26.94 -33.82
N VAL A 319 34.97 25.61 -33.70
CA VAL A 319 34.29 24.95 -32.58
C VAL A 319 34.90 25.33 -31.22
N THR A 320 36.21 25.56 -31.18
CA THR A 320 36.90 26.00 -29.96
C THR A 320 36.48 27.40 -29.55
N ALA A 321 36.35 28.33 -30.51
CA ALA A 321 35.89 29.69 -30.23
C ALA A 321 34.42 29.72 -29.78
N ILE A 322 33.55 28.90 -30.40
CA ILE A 322 32.15 28.76 -29.97
C ILE A 322 32.08 28.27 -28.52
N LYS A 323 32.83 27.22 -28.17
CA LYS A 323 32.87 26.69 -26.80
C LYS A 323 33.44 27.69 -25.80
N GLU A 324 34.42 28.49 -26.19
CA GLU A 324 34.95 29.59 -25.37
C GLU A 324 33.86 30.62 -25.05
N ALA A 325 33.14 31.11 -26.06
CA ALA A 325 32.05 32.08 -25.86
C ALA A 325 30.93 31.52 -24.97
N VAL A 326 30.50 30.27 -25.20
CA VAL A 326 29.46 29.62 -24.39
C VAL A 326 29.90 29.44 -22.94
N ALA A 327 31.16 29.07 -22.68
CA ALA A 327 31.68 28.98 -21.33
C ALA A 327 31.63 30.32 -20.57
N ILE A 328 31.95 31.42 -21.26
CA ILE A 328 31.85 32.78 -20.69
C ILE A 328 30.39 33.14 -20.36
N TYR A 329 29.47 32.91 -21.29
CA TYR A 329 28.04 33.17 -21.04
C TYR A 329 27.46 32.27 -19.94
N ASN A 330 27.89 31.01 -19.82
CA ASN A 330 27.48 30.12 -18.73
C ASN A 330 27.97 30.60 -17.36
N ARG A 331 29.15 31.22 -17.29
CA ARG A 331 29.62 31.89 -16.08
C ARG A 331 28.73 33.07 -15.70
N ALA A 332 28.29 33.87 -16.68
CA ALA A 332 27.31 34.93 -16.45
C ALA A 332 25.95 34.36 -16.00
N TYR A 333 25.48 33.29 -16.64
CA TYR A 333 24.23 32.60 -16.30
C TYR A 333 24.24 32.10 -14.86
N THR A 334 25.35 31.51 -14.40
CA THR A 334 25.51 31.03 -13.02
C THR A 334 25.31 32.15 -11.99
N ILE A 335 25.78 33.37 -12.29
CA ILE A 335 25.59 34.53 -11.41
C ILE A 335 24.12 34.99 -11.48
N ALA A 336 23.53 35.03 -12.67
CA ALA A 336 22.13 35.39 -12.86
C ALA A 336 21.17 34.43 -12.13
N ASP A 337 21.47 33.12 -12.16
CA ASP A 337 20.68 32.11 -11.48
C ASP A 337 20.74 32.23 -9.95
N SER A 338 21.84 32.77 -9.42
CA SER A 338 21.99 33.08 -7.98
C SER A 338 21.20 34.31 -7.51
N MET A 339 20.53 35.02 -8.42
CA MET A 339 19.65 36.14 -8.08
C MET A 339 18.43 35.66 -7.29
N VAL A 340 17.86 36.57 -6.51
CA VAL A 340 16.60 36.34 -5.80
C VAL A 340 15.48 36.22 -6.83
N ASP A 341 14.58 35.26 -6.63
CA ASP A 341 13.47 35.01 -7.53
C ASP A 341 12.62 36.27 -7.74
N SER A 342 12.51 36.68 -9.01
CA SER A 342 11.83 37.88 -9.46
C SER A 342 11.64 37.85 -10.97
N GLU A 343 10.74 38.67 -11.50
CA GLU A 343 10.62 38.87 -12.95
C GLU A 343 11.94 39.30 -13.60
N ARG A 344 12.76 40.05 -12.86
CA ARG A 344 14.06 40.53 -13.35
C ARG A 344 15.08 39.41 -13.51
N LYS A 345 15.11 38.42 -12.60
CA LYS A 345 15.93 37.20 -12.74
C LYS A 345 15.52 36.42 -13.99
N ILE A 346 14.22 36.24 -14.19
CA ILE A 346 13.68 35.51 -15.36
C ILE A 346 14.12 36.19 -16.66
N LEU A 347 13.98 37.52 -16.73
CA LEU A 347 14.38 38.29 -17.91
C LEU A 347 15.88 38.20 -18.19
N GLU A 348 16.72 38.32 -17.16
CA GLU A 348 18.18 38.26 -17.33
C GLU A 348 18.64 36.85 -17.71
N ASN A 349 18.12 35.80 -17.05
CA ASN A 349 18.39 34.41 -17.43
C ASN A 349 18.03 34.15 -18.90
N LYS A 350 16.85 34.60 -19.34
CA LYS A 350 16.42 34.46 -20.74
C LYS A 350 17.37 35.16 -21.71
N LYS A 351 17.77 36.40 -21.41
CA LYS A 351 18.70 37.17 -22.25
C LYS A 351 20.05 36.45 -22.40
N ILE A 352 20.58 35.86 -21.33
CA ILE A 352 21.85 35.11 -21.37
C ILE A 352 21.68 33.80 -22.14
N SER A 353 20.58 33.08 -21.94
CA SER A 353 20.24 31.89 -22.72
C SER A 353 20.15 32.18 -24.22
N ASP A 354 19.55 33.30 -24.61
CA ASP A 354 19.47 33.73 -26.00
C ASP A 354 20.86 33.97 -26.62
N LEU A 355 21.80 34.56 -25.87
CA LEU A 355 23.19 34.76 -26.31
C LEU A 355 23.94 33.43 -26.50
N ILE A 356 23.78 32.49 -25.56
CA ILE A 356 24.36 31.14 -25.67
C ILE A 356 23.85 30.47 -26.96
N ASN A 357 22.54 30.52 -27.19
CA ASN A 357 21.93 29.91 -28.37
C ASN A 357 22.42 30.57 -29.68
N GLN A 358 22.50 31.90 -29.71
CA GLN A 358 23.00 32.65 -30.88
C GLN A 358 24.46 32.32 -31.21
N ALA A 359 25.30 32.09 -30.20
CA ALA A 359 26.70 31.71 -30.42
C ALA A 359 26.86 30.33 -31.08
N CYS A 360 25.98 29.37 -30.77
CA CYS A 360 26.06 27.99 -31.30
C CYS A 360 25.52 27.85 -32.73
N LEU A 361 24.44 28.57 -33.07
CA LEU A 361 23.66 28.36 -34.30
C LEU A 361 24.48 28.40 -35.61
N PRO A 362 25.35 29.40 -35.85
CA PRO A 362 26.08 29.50 -37.12
C PRO A 362 27.01 28.31 -37.35
N GLY A 363 27.73 27.86 -36.32
CA GLY A 363 28.65 26.72 -36.44
C GLY A 363 27.93 25.40 -36.67
N ILE A 364 26.80 25.19 -36.01
CA ILE A 364 25.96 23.99 -36.26
C ILE A 364 25.48 23.96 -37.71
N SER A 365 25.05 25.10 -38.27
CA SER A 365 24.58 25.17 -39.66
C SER A 365 25.68 24.80 -40.66
N ILE A 366 26.89 25.35 -40.49
CA ILE A 366 28.04 25.06 -41.37
C ILE A 366 28.41 23.57 -41.33
N ILE A 367 28.46 22.98 -40.13
CA ILE A 367 28.80 21.57 -39.95
C ILE A 367 27.70 20.65 -40.53
N LYS A 368 26.43 21.03 -40.38
CA LYS A 368 25.28 20.31 -40.97
C LYS A 368 25.40 20.25 -42.50
N ASP A 369 25.67 21.38 -43.14
CA ASP A 369 25.81 21.45 -44.61
C ASP A 369 27.00 20.61 -45.11
N LYS A 370 28.13 20.67 -44.41
CA LYS A 370 29.31 19.84 -44.70
C LYS A 370 29.01 18.35 -44.59
N SER A 371 28.26 17.95 -43.55
CA SER A 371 27.86 16.56 -43.32
C SER A 371 26.96 16.03 -44.44
N ILE A 372 26.01 16.84 -44.91
CA ILE A 372 25.12 16.47 -46.03
C ILE A 372 25.91 16.21 -47.31
N GLN A 373 26.93 17.03 -47.61
CA GLN A 373 27.80 16.82 -48.77
C GLN A 373 28.61 15.51 -48.66
N LEU A 374 29.12 15.18 -47.48
CA LEU A 374 29.87 13.94 -47.24
C LEU A 374 29.01 12.69 -47.43
N ILE A 375 27.74 12.73 -46.99
CA ILE A 375 26.77 11.64 -47.22
C ILE A 375 26.57 11.40 -48.72
N GLY A 376 26.40 12.47 -49.51
CA GLY A 376 26.23 12.37 -50.96
C GLY A 376 27.44 11.76 -51.69
N ASN A 377 28.63 11.85 -51.09
CA ASN A 377 29.88 11.29 -51.61
C ASN A 377 30.22 9.91 -51.01
N GLN A 378 29.28 9.24 -50.33
CA GLN A 378 29.46 7.93 -49.67
C GLN A 378 30.57 7.90 -48.60
N LYS A 379 30.94 9.06 -48.04
CA LYS A 379 31.94 9.18 -46.96
C LYS A 379 31.24 9.16 -45.59
N TYR A 380 30.65 8.03 -45.23
CA TYR A 380 29.78 7.92 -44.05
C TYR A 380 30.51 8.19 -42.73
N GLU A 381 31.71 7.65 -42.54
CA GLU A 381 32.48 7.87 -41.29
C GLU A 381 32.86 9.35 -41.09
N GLU A 382 33.28 10.03 -42.16
CA GLU A 382 33.59 11.47 -42.12
C GLU A 382 32.32 12.27 -41.75
N ALA A 383 31.17 11.93 -42.34
CA ALA A 383 29.89 12.59 -42.03
C ALA A 383 29.47 12.37 -40.57
N ILE A 384 29.62 11.14 -40.04
CA ILE A 384 29.30 10.81 -38.65
C ILE A 384 30.15 11.65 -37.69
N ASN A 385 31.46 11.76 -37.96
CA ASN A 385 32.37 12.56 -37.13
C ASN A 385 31.97 14.04 -37.09
N GLU A 386 31.63 14.63 -38.24
CA GLU A 386 31.16 16.02 -38.31
C GLU A 386 29.83 16.21 -37.54
N ILE A 387 28.87 15.29 -37.69
CA ILE A 387 27.59 15.36 -36.94
C ILE A 387 27.84 15.24 -35.43
N TYR A 388 28.79 14.41 -34.97
CA TYR A 388 29.15 14.34 -33.55
C TYR A 388 29.71 15.67 -33.03
N VAL A 389 30.50 16.37 -33.83
CA VAL A 389 30.99 17.71 -33.47
C VAL A 389 29.80 18.68 -33.34
N ALA A 390 28.88 18.70 -34.30
CA ALA A 390 27.67 19.52 -34.24
C ALA A 390 26.79 19.18 -33.03
N LEU A 391 26.59 17.90 -32.72
CA LEU A 391 25.87 17.44 -31.53
C LEU A 391 26.55 17.93 -30.24
N SER A 392 27.89 17.93 -30.20
CA SER A 392 28.63 18.44 -29.04
C SER A 392 28.42 19.93 -28.83
N VAL A 393 28.23 20.72 -29.89
CA VAL A 393 27.94 22.15 -29.81
C VAL A 393 26.46 22.39 -29.48
N ALA A 394 25.55 21.62 -30.07
CA ALA A 394 24.10 21.71 -29.82
C ALA A 394 23.73 21.39 -28.37
N ARG A 395 24.49 20.54 -27.68
CA ARG A 395 24.32 20.23 -26.25
C ARG A 395 24.70 21.37 -25.32
N GLU A 396 25.53 22.31 -25.78
CA GLU A 396 25.92 23.49 -25.00
C GLU A 396 24.88 24.62 -25.12
N MET A 397 23.84 24.44 -25.95
CA MET A 397 22.74 25.40 -26.08
C MET A 397 21.89 25.45 -24.83
N ALA A 398 21.34 26.63 -24.53
CA ALA A 398 20.46 26.87 -23.38
C ALA A 398 19.00 26.47 -23.69
N TYR A 399 18.80 25.35 -24.36
CA TYR A 399 17.50 24.69 -24.53
C TYR A 399 17.48 23.39 -23.73
N PRO A 400 16.38 23.06 -23.05
CA PRO A 400 16.18 21.70 -22.52
C PRO A 400 16.38 20.68 -23.63
N GLU A 401 17.04 19.54 -23.33
CA GLU A 401 17.40 18.56 -24.35
C GLU A 401 16.18 18.07 -25.16
N ASP A 402 15.05 17.91 -24.48
CA ASP A 402 13.78 17.43 -25.05
C ASP A 402 13.07 18.48 -25.94
N GLU A 403 13.35 19.76 -25.75
CA GLU A 403 12.76 20.88 -26.51
C GLU A 403 13.70 21.40 -27.60
N ASN A 404 14.94 20.91 -27.64
CA ASN A 404 15.96 21.35 -28.58
C ASN A 404 15.74 20.72 -29.97
N ILE A 405 14.93 21.39 -30.80
CA ILE A 405 14.63 21.00 -32.19
C ILE A 405 15.92 20.77 -33.01
N ILE A 406 16.98 21.54 -32.76
CA ILE A 406 18.25 21.43 -33.50
C ILE A 406 18.96 20.12 -33.15
N LEU A 407 18.93 19.73 -31.88
CA LEU A 407 19.47 18.46 -31.44
C LEU A 407 18.69 17.28 -32.04
N ALA A 408 17.36 17.36 -32.08
CA ALA A 408 16.51 16.37 -32.74
C ALA A 408 16.81 16.26 -34.24
N ASP A 409 16.96 17.39 -34.93
CA ASP A 409 17.36 17.45 -36.34
C ASP A 409 18.71 16.77 -36.60
N LEU A 410 19.70 16.98 -35.74
CA LEU A 410 21.03 16.35 -35.85
C LEU A 410 20.97 14.84 -35.55
N LYS A 411 20.16 14.41 -34.57
CA LYS A 411 19.91 12.98 -34.29
C LYS A 411 19.25 12.29 -35.50
N ASN A 412 18.27 12.94 -36.12
CA ASN A 412 17.62 12.46 -37.36
C ASN A 412 18.61 12.40 -38.53
N LEU A 413 19.46 13.42 -38.69
CA LEU A 413 20.50 13.41 -39.72
C LEU A 413 21.48 12.25 -39.51
N MET A 414 21.89 11.97 -38.27
CA MET A 414 22.73 10.81 -37.93
C MET A 414 22.06 9.49 -38.32
N ASN A 415 20.78 9.32 -37.98
CA ASN A 415 20.01 8.12 -38.33
C ASN A 415 19.93 7.92 -39.84
N LYS A 416 19.74 9.01 -40.59
CA LYS A 416 19.74 8.95 -42.05
C LYS A 416 21.06 8.46 -42.63
N VAL A 417 22.21 8.79 -42.00
CA VAL A 417 23.52 8.26 -42.40
C VAL A 417 23.56 6.74 -42.23
N TYR A 418 23.24 6.25 -41.03
CA TYR A 418 23.23 4.81 -40.73
C TYR A 418 22.21 4.04 -41.56
N SER A 419 21.01 4.58 -41.79
CA SER A 419 20.00 3.94 -42.64
C SER A 419 20.46 3.84 -44.09
N THR A 420 21.15 4.87 -44.60
CA THR A 420 21.73 4.83 -45.95
C THR A 420 22.83 3.76 -46.04
N GLN A 421 23.72 3.69 -45.05
CA GLN A 421 24.75 2.65 -44.97
C GLN A 421 24.15 1.24 -44.86
N ASN A 422 23.14 1.05 -44.02
CA ASN A 422 22.47 -0.23 -43.81
C ASN A 422 21.77 -0.74 -45.07
N LYS A 423 21.24 0.13 -45.92
CA LYS A 423 20.66 -0.30 -47.22
C LYS A 423 21.68 -1.01 -48.10
N GLU A 424 22.93 -0.55 -48.12
CA GLU A 424 24.00 -1.20 -48.89
C GLU A 424 24.35 -2.57 -48.30
N VAL A 425 24.48 -2.66 -46.96
CA VAL A 425 24.76 -3.91 -46.23
C VAL A 425 23.64 -4.94 -46.40
N ILE A 426 22.38 -4.52 -46.28
CA ILE A 426 21.20 -5.38 -46.45
C ILE A 426 21.13 -5.96 -47.87
N ASN A 427 21.44 -5.16 -48.89
CA ASN A 427 21.45 -5.65 -50.27
C ASN A 427 22.49 -6.77 -50.46
N HIS A 428 23.68 -6.62 -49.88
CA HIS A 428 24.70 -7.67 -49.89
C HIS A 428 24.23 -8.95 -49.15
N GLY A 429 23.61 -8.81 -47.98
CA GLY A 429 23.05 -9.95 -47.25
C GLY A 429 21.99 -10.72 -48.06
N LYS A 430 21.11 -10.01 -48.77
CA LYS A 430 20.09 -10.62 -49.64
C LYS A 430 20.72 -11.40 -50.80
N GLU A 431 21.81 -10.91 -51.39
CA GLU A 431 22.56 -11.64 -52.43
C GLU A 431 23.12 -12.97 -51.90
N LEU A 432 23.66 -13.00 -50.68
CA LEU A 432 24.17 -14.21 -50.04
C LEU A 432 23.06 -15.24 -49.74
N VAL A 433 21.89 -14.78 -49.30
CA VAL A 433 20.70 -15.65 -49.13
C VAL A 433 20.34 -16.34 -50.45
N ASN A 434 20.37 -15.60 -51.57
CA ASN A 434 20.08 -16.15 -52.91
C ASN A 434 21.14 -17.17 -53.38
N GLN A 435 22.36 -17.09 -52.85
CA GLN A 435 23.44 -18.05 -53.10
C GLN A 435 23.38 -19.28 -52.16
N ASN A 436 22.39 -19.35 -51.26
CA ASN A 436 22.26 -20.35 -50.19
C ASN A 436 23.39 -20.32 -49.15
N GLU A 437 24.11 -19.20 -49.02
CA GLU A 437 25.16 -19.00 -48.02
C GLU A 437 24.58 -18.41 -46.72
N TYR A 438 23.65 -19.14 -46.08
CA TYR A 438 22.84 -18.62 -44.98
C TYR A 438 23.66 -18.15 -43.76
N GLU A 439 24.75 -18.84 -43.41
CA GLU A 439 25.60 -18.42 -42.28
C GLU A 439 26.26 -17.06 -42.52
N LYS A 440 26.78 -16.82 -43.73
CA LYS A 440 27.37 -15.52 -44.08
C LYS A 440 26.32 -14.43 -44.20
N ALA A 441 25.13 -14.76 -44.73
CA ALA A 441 24.02 -13.82 -44.78
C ALA A 441 23.59 -13.38 -43.37
N LEU A 442 23.54 -14.31 -42.40
CA LEU A 442 23.25 -13.98 -41.01
C LEU A 442 24.31 -13.06 -40.41
N GLU A 443 25.60 -13.30 -40.67
CA GLU A 443 26.68 -12.39 -40.23
C GLU A 443 26.47 -10.96 -40.75
N VAL A 444 26.14 -10.80 -42.03
CA VAL A 444 25.89 -9.50 -42.66
C VAL A 444 24.64 -8.81 -42.10
N PHE A 445 23.55 -9.54 -41.88
CA PHE A 445 22.35 -8.95 -41.25
C PHE A 445 22.57 -8.59 -39.78
N ILE A 446 23.37 -9.38 -39.05
CA ILE A 446 23.79 -9.04 -37.68
C ILE A 446 24.65 -7.78 -37.68
N GLU A 447 25.53 -7.60 -38.67
CA GLU A 447 26.30 -6.36 -38.84
C GLU A 447 25.37 -5.15 -39.07
N ALA A 448 24.38 -5.27 -39.97
CA ALA A 448 23.38 -4.23 -40.17
C ALA A 448 22.59 -3.92 -38.88
N LEU A 449 22.22 -4.96 -38.12
CA LEU A 449 21.54 -4.80 -36.83
C LEU A 449 22.46 -4.08 -35.82
N ASN A 450 23.74 -4.42 -35.78
CA ASN A 450 24.71 -3.74 -34.92
C ASN A 450 24.88 -2.26 -35.28
N ASN A 451 24.74 -1.89 -36.55
CA ASN A 451 24.71 -0.49 -36.95
C ASN A 451 23.43 0.22 -36.47
N THR A 452 22.27 -0.45 -36.45
CA THR A 452 21.04 0.14 -35.86
C THR A 452 21.17 0.43 -34.36
N ASN A 453 22.01 -0.33 -33.62
CA ASN A 453 22.29 -0.03 -32.22
C ASN A 453 23.06 1.29 -32.01
N LYS A 454 23.66 1.85 -33.06
CA LYS A 454 24.35 3.15 -33.04
C LYS A 454 23.42 4.31 -33.42
N MET A 455 22.19 4.02 -33.85
CA MET A 455 21.17 5.02 -34.18
C MET A 455 20.51 5.55 -32.91
N TYR A 456 19.98 6.77 -33.01
CA TYR A 456 19.07 7.33 -32.01
C TYR A 456 17.69 6.70 -32.14
N LEU A 457 16.96 6.55 -31.03
CA LEU A 457 15.62 5.99 -31.04
C LEU A 457 14.64 6.90 -31.80
N THR A 458 14.25 6.50 -33.01
CA THR A 458 13.27 7.18 -33.85
C THR A 458 12.46 6.16 -34.66
N GLU A 459 11.34 6.56 -35.26
CA GLU A 459 10.57 5.70 -36.16
C GLU A 459 11.41 5.12 -37.32
N GLU A 460 12.44 5.84 -37.76
CA GLU A 460 13.36 5.37 -38.81
C GLU A 460 14.24 4.21 -38.33
N MET A 461 14.75 4.29 -37.09
CA MET A 461 15.47 3.18 -36.45
C MET A 461 14.54 1.97 -36.28
N GLU A 462 13.32 2.16 -35.79
CA GLU A 462 12.38 1.03 -35.57
C GLU A 462 12.06 0.30 -36.88
N LYS A 463 11.84 1.05 -37.97
CA LYS A 463 11.65 0.48 -39.32
C LYS A 463 12.85 -0.35 -39.76
N ASP A 464 14.06 0.17 -39.60
CA ASP A 464 15.29 -0.55 -39.98
C ASP A 464 15.51 -1.80 -39.12
N VAL A 465 15.31 -1.72 -37.80
CA VAL A 465 15.41 -2.85 -36.87
C VAL A 465 14.43 -3.96 -37.23
N ASN A 466 13.16 -3.60 -37.46
CA ASN A 466 12.13 -4.59 -37.79
C ASN A 466 12.41 -5.28 -39.13
N LEU A 467 12.84 -4.50 -40.14
CA LEU A 467 13.26 -5.05 -41.43
C LEU A 467 14.43 -6.03 -41.28
N ILE A 468 15.48 -5.66 -40.54
CA ILE A 468 16.66 -6.50 -40.37
C ILE A 468 16.34 -7.77 -39.56
N LYS A 469 15.54 -7.66 -38.49
CA LYS A 469 15.07 -8.82 -37.71
C LYS A 469 14.28 -9.81 -38.56
N SER A 470 13.39 -9.30 -39.42
CA SER A 470 12.66 -10.13 -40.39
C SER A 470 13.61 -10.90 -41.30
N LEU A 471 14.64 -10.21 -41.84
CA LEU A 471 15.62 -10.84 -42.73
C LEU A 471 16.48 -11.89 -42.03
N ILE A 472 16.87 -11.66 -40.77
CA ILE A 472 17.57 -12.64 -39.95
C ILE A 472 16.70 -13.88 -39.77
N TYR A 473 15.44 -13.71 -39.37
CA TYR A 473 14.53 -14.82 -39.16
C TYR A 473 14.29 -15.63 -40.44
N ASP A 474 13.97 -14.98 -41.55
CA ASP A 474 13.78 -15.63 -42.85
C ASP A 474 15.01 -16.47 -43.24
N THR A 475 16.20 -16.00 -42.86
CA THR A 475 17.47 -16.68 -43.12
C THR A 475 17.71 -17.86 -42.16
N GLU A 476 17.42 -17.71 -40.87
CA GLU A 476 17.49 -18.80 -39.88
C GLU A 476 16.53 -19.94 -40.23
N VAL A 477 15.31 -19.61 -40.65
CA VAL A 477 14.32 -20.59 -41.10
C VAL A 477 14.83 -21.35 -42.32
N LYS A 478 15.31 -20.65 -43.36
CA LYS A 478 15.91 -21.29 -44.55
C LYS A 478 17.08 -22.21 -44.18
N GLN A 479 17.90 -21.82 -43.20
CA GLN A 479 18.99 -22.65 -42.69
C GLN A 479 18.48 -23.93 -41.99
N LEU A 480 17.40 -23.85 -41.20
CA LEU A 480 16.79 -24.98 -40.50
C LEU A 480 16.07 -25.95 -41.45
N VAL A 481 15.39 -25.42 -42.47
CA VAL A 481 14.80 -26.22 -43.57
C VAL A 481 15.88 -27.04 -44.27
N GLY A 482 17.03 -26.43 -44.58
CA GLY A 482 18.19 -27.13 -45.15
C GLY A 482 18.77 -28.23 -44.26
N LYS A 483 18.56 -28.15 -42.93
CA LYS A 483 19.01 -29.15 -41.94
C LYS A 483 17.96 -30.23 -41.62
N GLY A 484 16.76 -30.17 -42.20
CA GLY A 484 15.73 -31.23 -42.09
C GLY A 484 15.04 -31.37 -40.72
N LYS A 485 15.12 -30.37 -39.83
CA LYS A 485 14.66 -30.44 -38.43
C LYS A 485 13.20 -30.03 -38.15
N LEU A 486 12.41 -29.78 -39.19
CA LEU A 486 11.05 -29.23 -39.05
C LEU A 486 9.98 -30.29 -39.38
N ASP A 487 8.88 -30.28 -38.60
CA ASP A 487 7.68 -31.09 -38.82
C ASP A 487 6.97 -30.70 -40.14
N GLU A 488 6.21 -31.62 -40.76
CA GLU A 488 5.57 -31.41 -42.07
C GLU A 488 4.54 -30.29 -42.04
N GLN A 489 3.75 -30.17 -40.95
CA GLN A 489 2.78 -29.10 -40.79
C GLN A 489 3.43 -27.73 -40.61
N GLN A 490 4.62 -27.68 -40.03
CA GLN A 490 5.38 -26.43 -39.90
C GLN A 490 5.97 -25.99 -41.24
N LYS A 491 6.50 -26.93 -42.04
CA LYS A 491 6.95 -26.66 -43.41
C LYS A 491 5.82 -26.16 -44.32
N GLU A 492 4.58 -26.58 -44.06
CA GLU A 492 3.41 -26.13 -44.83
C GLU A 492 3.06 -24.66 -44.54
N LYS A 493 3.02 -24.26 -43.26
CA LYS A 493 2.82 -22.87 -42.84
C LYS A 493 3.94 -21.95 -43.34
N GLU A 494 5.18 -22.42 -43.30
CA GLU A 494 6.33 -21.68 -43.82
C GLU A 494 6.24 -21.45 -45.34
N LYS A 495 5.83 -22.48 -46.11
CA LYS A 495 5.57 -22.33 -47.55
C LYS A 495 4.42 -21.38 -47.85
N GLU A 496 3.44 -21.30 -46.97
CA GLU A 496 2.32 -20.37 -47.10
C GLU A 496 2.77 -18.93 -46.87
N ILE A 497 3.58 -18.68 -45.82
CA ILE A 497 4.23 -17.38 -45.57
C ILE A 497 5.10 -16.99 -46.78
N GLU A 498 5.92 -17.90 -47.32
CA GLU A 498 6.78 -17.60 -48.47
C GLU A 498 5.96 -17.19 -49.72
N LYS A 499 4.78 -17.82 -49.93
CA LYS A 499 3.86 -17.43 -51.01
C LYS A 499 3.27 -16.04 -50.77
N LEU A 500 2.88 -15.74 -49.53
CA LEU A 500 2.31 -14.44 -49.16
C LEU A 500 3.37 -13.33 -49.25
N GLN A 501 4.61 -13.58 -48.85
CA GLN A 501 5.74 -12.66 -49.02
C GLN A 501 6.00 -12.33 -50.50
N LYS A 502 6.01 -13.34 -51.39
CA LYS A 502 6.11 -13.10 -52.85
C LYS A 502 4.94 -12.28 -53.40
N ARG A 503 3.73 -12.47 -52.85
CA ARG A 503 2.56 -11.67 -53.21
C ARG A 503 2.68 -10.23 -52.69
N LEU A 504 3.31 -10.02 -51.53
CA LEU A 504 3.59 -8.70 -50.97
C LEU A 504 4.57 -7.92 -51.86
N GLU A 505 5.62 -8.56 -52.37
CA GLU A 505 6.56 -7.97 -53.34
C GLU A 505 5.83 -7.54 -54.62
N TYR A 506 4.91 -8.37 -55.14
CA TYR A 506 4.08 -8.00 -56.27
C TYR A 506 3.17 -6.81 -55.95
N ALA A 507 2.54 -6.79 -54.77
CA ALA A 507 1.68 -5.69 -54.35
C ALA A 507 2.45 -4.35 -54.26
N GLN A 508 3.71 -4.37 -53.84
CA GLN A 508 4.58 -3.18 -53.82
C GLN A 508 4.84 -2.58 -55.22
N SER A 509 4.76 -3.40 -56.28
CA SER A 509 4.96 -2.96 -57.67
C SER A 509 3.71 -2.32 -58.33
N ILE A 510 2.56 -2.29 -57.63
CA ILE A 510 1.31 -1.71 -58.15
C ILE A 510 1.47 -0.19 -58.34
N GLU A 511 1.18 0.33 -59.55
CA GLU A 511 1.32 1.76 -59.86
C GLU A 511 0.34 2.67 -59.09
N ASP A 512 -0.91 2.23 -58.93
CA ASP A 512 -1.94 2.97 -58.18
C ASP A 512 -1.61 2.97 -56.66
N PRO A 513 -1.33 4.15 -56.05
CA PRO A 513 -0.92 4.23 -54.66
C PRO A 513 -1.96 3.77 -53.65
N LYS A 514 -3.26 4.00 -53.92
CA LYS A 514 -4.33 3.59 -52.99
C LYS A 514 -4.48 2.09 -53.00
N ARG A 515 -4.52 1.51 -54.21
CA ARG A 515 -4.62 0.06 -54.39
C ARG A 515 -3.38 -0.67 -53.87
N ARG A 516 -2.19 -0.08 -54.02
CA ARG A 516 -0.94 -0.61 -53.45
C ARG A 516 -1.03 -0.76 -51.93
N VAL A 517 -1.43 0.29 -51.23
CA VAL A 517 -1.55 0.28 -49.76
C VAL A 517 -2.61 -0.73 -49.31
N GLU A 518 -3.77 -0.75 -49.97
CA GLU A 518 -4.86 -1.68 -49.65
C GLU A 518 -4.44 -3.15 -49.83
N GLU A 519 -3.83 -3.50 -50.97
CA GLU A 519 -3.39 -4.87 -51.24
C GLU A 519 -2.24 -5.29 -50.31
N MET A 520 -1.32 -4.38 -50.00
CA MET A 520 -0.26 -4.64 -49.03
C MET A 520 -0.82 -4.93 -47.64
N ASN A 521 -1.75 -4.11 -47.14
CA ASN A 521 -2.35 -4.31 -45.82
C ASN A 521 -3.13 -5.64 -45.75
N ASN A 522 -3.85 -6.00 -46.81
CA ASN A 522 -4.56 -7.28 -46.87
C ASN A 522 -3.60 -8.48 -46.79
N ILE A 523 -2.46 -8.41 -47.48
CA ILE A 523 -1.46 -9.49 -47.47
C ILE A 523 -0.75 -9.58 -46.11
N LYS A 524 -0.45 -8.43 -45.50
CA LYS A 524 0.15 -8.36 -44.16
C LYS A 524 -0.77 -8.98 -43.10
N ASN A 525 -2.07 -8.68 -43.15
CA ASN A 525 -3.05 -9.33 -42.28
C ASN A 525 -3.09 -10.85 -42.46
N LEU A 526 -3.00 -11.35 -43.69
CA LEU A 526 -2.94 -12.79 -43.96
C LEU A 526 -1.65 -13.43 -43.40
N ILE A 527 -0.52 -12.73 -43.46
CA ILE A 527 0.74 -13.20 -42.86
C ILE A 527 0.60 -13.30 -41.34
N ASP A 528 0.01 -12.28 -40.72
CA ASP A 528 -0.27 -12.27 -39.27
C ASP A 528 -1.25 -13.39 -38.86
N GLU A 529 -2.24 -13.73 -39.69
CA GLU A 529 -3.13 -14.88 -39.48
C GLU A 529 -2.35 -16.21 -39.49
N VAL A 530 -1.46 -16.41 -40.46
CA VAL A 530 -0.64 -17.64 -40.54
C VAL A 530 0.33 -17.73 -39.35
N HIS A 531 0.95 -16.62 -38.94
CA HIS A 531 1.79 -16.57 -37.74
C HIS A 531 0.98 -16.86 -36.47
N SER A 532 -0.24 -16.35 -36.35
CA SER A 532 -1.15 -16.66 -35.24
C SER A 532 -1.44 -18.15 -35.14
N ASP A 533 -1.66 -18.82 -36.27
CA ASP A 533 -1.88 -20.26 -36.30
C ASP A 533 -0.59 -21.07 -36.09
N GLU A 534 0.58 -20.57 -36.50
CA GLU A 534 1.87 -21.16 -36.13
C GLU A 534 2.09 -21.12 -34.62
N ILE A 535 1.82 -19.98 -33.98
CA ILE A 535 1.96 -19.80 -32.53
C ILE A 535 1.12 -20.82 -31.76
N LYS A 536 -0.16 -20.98 -32.12
CA LYS A 536 -1.05 -21.97 -31.47
C LYS A 536 -0.52 -23.40 -31.60
N PHE A 537 -0.03 -23.76 -32.78
CA PHE A 537 0.56 -25.07 -33.03
C PHE A 537 1.83 -25.29 -32.19
N LEU A 538 2.72 -24.29 -32.12
CA LEU A 538 3.92 -24.35 -31.29
C LEU A 538 3.58 -24.52 -29.81
N ILE A 539 2.55 -23.83 -29.31
CA ILE A 539 2.05 -24.00 -27.93
C ILE A 539 1.56 -25.45 -27.72
N GLU A 540 0.78 -25.98 -28.67
CA GLU A 540 0.25 -27.34 -28.58
C GLU A 540 1.37 -28.39 -28.50
N GLN A 541 2.37 -28.29 -29.38
CA GLN A 541 3.54 -29.17 -29.36
C GLN A 541 4.34 -29.02 -28.06
N GLY A 542 4.54 -27.78 -27.61
CA GLY A 542 5.17 -27.50 -26.31
C GLY A 542 4.45 -28.19 -25.16
N ASN A 543 3.12 -28.08 -25.10
CA ASN A 543 2.30 -28.71 -24.06
C ASN A 543 2.39 -30.24 -24.12
N GLN A 544 2.29 -30.86 -25.30
CA GLN A 544 2.39 -32.32 -25.46
C GLN A 544 3.76 -32.87 -25.02
N LEU A 545 4.84 -32.11 -25.24
CA LEU A 545 6.18 -32.48 -24.79
C LEU A 545 6.34 -32.29 -23.27
N ALA A 546 5.76 -31.23 -22.70
CA ALA A 546 5.76 -30.99 -21.26
C ALA A 546 5.00 -32.08 -20.50
N GLU A 547 3.87 -32.58 -21.03
CA GLU A 547 3.14 -33.74 -20.47
C GLU A 547 3.99 -35.01 -20.40
N LYS A 548 4.96 -35.15 -21.30
CA LYS A 548 5.94 -36.25 -21.32
C LYS A 548 7.21 -35.94 -20.51
N GLU A 549 7.21 -34.85 -19.75
CA GLU A 549 8.34 -34.32 -18.98
C GLU A 549 9.57 -33.94 -19.84
N ALA A 550 9.41 -33.80 -21.16
CA ALA A 550 10.45 -33.37 -22.10
C ALA A 550 10.58 -31.84 -22.11
N PHE A 551 10.79 -31.24 -20.93
CA PHE A 551 10.71 -29.79 -20.72
C PHE A 551 11.70 -28.98 -21.56
N GLY A 552 12.90 -29.51 -21.84
CA GLY A 552 13.90 -28.79 -22.65
C GLY A 552 13.41 -28.53 -24.08
N GLU A 553 12.82 -29.55 -24.69
CA GLU A 553 12.23 -29.44 -26.03
C GLU A 553 10.96 -28.58 -25.97
N ALA A 554 10.07 -28.82 -24.99
CA ALA A 554 8.86 -28.02 -24.80
C ALA A 554 9.14 -26.51 -24.70
N PHE A 555 10.16 -26.12 -23.94
CA PHE A 555 10.54 -24.72 -23.75
C PHE A 555 11.05 -24.09 -25.05
N SER A 556 11.76 -24.86 -25.89
CA SER A 556 12.20 -24.37 -27.21
C SER A 556 11.01 -24.02 -28.13
N PHE A 557 9.89 -24.74 -28.01
CA PHE A 557 8.67 -24.43 -28.74
C PHE A 557 8.01 -23.13 -28.25
N TYR A 558 7.92 -22.91 -26.93
CA TYR A 558 7.38 -21.66 -26.39
C TYR A 558 8.26 -20.45 -26.73
N GLU A 559 9.59 -20.59 -26.64
CA GLU A 559 10.53 -19.54 -27.02
C GLU A 559 10.42 -19.19 -28.51
N ARG A 560 10.25 -20.20 -29.37
CA ARG A 560 9.96 -19.97 -30.79
C ARG A 560 8.62 -19.25 -30.99
N ALA A 561 7.57 -19.65 -30.28
CA ALA A 561 6.26 -19.02 -30.39
C ALA A 561 6.28 -17.53 -29.98
N LEU A 562 7.04 -17.18 -28.92
CA LEU A 562 7.26 -15.78 -28.54
C LEU A 562 7.97 -15.00 -29.65
N LYS A 563 9.00 -15.58 -30.28
CA LYS A 563 9.71 -14.95 -31.41
C LYS A 563 8.79 -14.71 -32.61
N VAL A 564 7.97 -15.69 -32.97
CA VAL A 564 7.00 -15.55 -34.07
C VAL A 564 6.02 -14.41 -33.79
N ASN A 565 5.56 -14.27 -32.54
CA ASN A 565 4.67 -13.17 -32.15
C ASN A 565 5.33 -11.78 -32.25
N GLU A 566 6.64 -11.69 -32.05
CA GLU A 566 7.40 -10.43 -32.18
C GLU A 566 7.64 -10.01 -33.63
N MET A 567 7.42 -10.93 -34.59
CA MET A 567 7.63 -10.69 -36.03
C MET A 567 6.38 -10.21 -36.75
N MET A 568 5.20 -10.41 -36.15
CA MET A 568 3.94 -9.90 -36.69
C MET A 568 4.00 -8.38 -36.82
N GLU A 569 3.39 -7.83 -37.87
CA GLU A 569 3.37 -6.37 -38.08
C GLU A 569 2.68 -5.67 -36.92
N GLU A 570 1.58 -6.27 -36.46
CA GLU A 570 0.97 -5.96 -35.18
C GLU A 570 1.08 -7.18 -34.24
N PRO A 571 2.05 -7.19 -33.31
CA PRO A 571 2.18 -8.27 -32.33
C PRO A 571 0.86 -8.50 -31.59
N ASP A 572 0.26 -9.67 -31.80
CA ASP A 572 -1.01 -9.99 -31.16
C ASP A 572 -0.79 -10.25 -29.67
N VAL A 573 -1.30 -9.34 -28.85
CA VAL A 573 -1.24 -9.42 -27.39
C VAL A 573 -1.84 -10.73 -26.90
N LYS A 574 -2.92 -11.22 -27.53
CA LYS A 574 -3.59 -12.47 -27.14
C LYS A 574 -2.68 -13.67 -27.35
N ASN A 575 -2.00 -13.73 -28.48
CA ASN A 575 -1.07 -14.81 -28.77
C ASN A 575 0.12 -14.79 -27.82
N LYS A 576 0.70 -13.61 -27.57
CA LYS A 576 1.77 -13.45 -26.58
C LYS A 576 1.35 -13.93 -25.19
N ASP A 577 0.15 -13.55 -24.76
CA ASP A 577 -0.40 -13.95 -23.47
C ASP A 577 -0.64 -15.47 -23.42
N LEU A 578 -1.20 -16.08 -24.47
CA LEU A 578 -1.40 -17.53 -24.56
C LEU A 578 -0.09 -18.32 -24.43
N VAL A 579 0.99 -17.87 -25.10
CA VAL A 579 2.31 -18.50 -24.97
C VAL A 579 2.84 -18.34 -23.55
N LYS A 580 2.77 -17.14 -22.98
CA LYS A 580 3.26 -16.86 -21.63
C LYS A 580 2.53 -17.67 -20.56
N GLU A 581 1.21 -17.80 -20.66
CA GLU A 581 0.39 -18.62 -19.75
C GLU A 581 0.82 -20.08 -19.77
N SER A 582 0.98 -20.66 -20.97
CA SER A 582 1.41 -22.05 -21.09
C SER A 582 2.84 -22.24 -20.58
N TYR A 583 3.76 -21.35 -20.97
CA TYR A 583 5.17 -21.46 -20.62
C TYR A 583 5.40 -21.30 -19.11
N LYS A 584 4.81 -20.28 -18.48
CA LYS A 584 4.99 -20.05 -17.03
C LYS A 584 4.39 -21.20 -16.21
N ARG A 585 3.27 -21.78 -16.63
CA ARG A 585 2.67 -22.96 -15.99
C ARG A 585 3.62 -24.15 -16.01
N GLU A 586 4.19 -24.47 -17.18
CA GLU A 586 5.10 -25.61 -17.30
C GLU A 586 6.44 -25.40 -16.59
N LEU A 587 6.93 -24.16 -16.50
CA LEU A 587 8.08 -23.81 -15.67
C LEU A 587 7.85 -24.15 -14.19
N ILE A 588 6.64 -23.93 -13.68
CA ILE A 588 6.29 -24.24 -12.30
C ILE A 588 6.04 -25.74 -12.08
N ASN A 589 5.43 -26.43 -13.05
CA ASN A 589 5.33 -27.90 -13.02
C ASN A 589 6.72 -28.53 -12.88
N LYS A 590 7.68 -28.06 -13.70
CA LYS A 590 9.09 -28.48 -13.58
C LYS A 590 9.67 -28.10 -12.22
N ALA A 591 9.48 -26.88 -11.74
CA ALA A 591 9.98 -26.46 -10.42
C ALA A 591 9.46 -27.36 -9.28
N GLY A 592 8.18 -27.74 -9.31
CA GLY A 592 7.60 -28.69 -8.36
C GLY A 592 8.24 -30.08 -8.42
N LEU A 593 8.52 -30.59 -9.63
CA LEU A 593 9.24 -31.85 -9.82
C LEU A 593 10.67 -31.78 -9.28
N GLU A 594 11.39 -30.70 -9.55
CA GLU A 594 12.76 -30.49 -9.05
C GLU A 594 12.82 -30.38 -7.52
N ILE A 595 11.81 -29.78 -6.88
CA ILE A 595 11.70 -29.78 -5.41
C ILE A 595 11.55 -31.21 -4.87
N LYS A 596 10.72 -32.05 -5.51
CA LYS A 596 10.58 -33.48 -5.15
C LYS A 596 11.90 -34.24 -5.32
N ASN A 597 12.65 -33.93 -6.38
CA ASN A 597 13.97 -34.50 -6.67
C ASN A 597 15.11 -33.89 -5.82
N LYS A 598 14.79 -32.93 -4.93
CA LYS A 598 15.76 -32.19 -4.09
C LYS A 598 16.74 -31.29 -4.85
N ASN A 599 16.43 -30.98 -6.10
CA ASN A 599 17.19 -30.06 -6.96
C ASN A 599 16.69 -28.61 -6.78
N TYR A 600 16.88 -28.06 -5.58
CA TYR A 600 16.27 -26.80 -5.18
C TYR A 600 16.75 -25.59 -5.98
N ASP A 601 18.01 -25.57 -6.44
CA ASP A 601 18.54 -24.44 -7.22
C ASP A 601 17.90 -24.36 -8.62
N THR A 602 17.73 -25.51 -9.29
CA THR A 602 17.01 -25.59 -10.56
C THR A 602 15.53 -25.22 -10.41
N ALA A 603 14.89 -25.59 -9.29
CA ALA A 603 13.53 -25.13 -9.00
C ALA A 603 13.44 -23.60 -8.87
N ILE A 604 14.42 -22.97 -8.20
CA ILE A 604 14.49 -21.51 -8.07
C ILE A 604 14.72 -20.85 -9.43
N GLU A 605 15.59 -21.41 -10.27
CA GLU A 605 15.84 -20.89 -11.63
C GLU A 605 14.58 -20.91 -12.50
N ASN A 606 13.85 -22.03 -12.52
CA ASN A 606 12.59 -22.12 -13.27
C ASN A 606 11.54 -21.14 -12.71
N GLY A 607 11.44 -21.01 -11.39
CA GLY A 607 10.57 -20.02 -10.75
C GLY A 607 10.93 -18.57 -11.13
N LYS A 608 12.22 -18.23 -11.20
CA LYS A 608 12.69 -16.90 -11.64
C LYS A 608 12.33 -16.63 -13.10
N LYS A 609 12.51 -17.61 -13.99
CA LYS A 609 12.08 -17.50 -15.40
C LYS A 609 10.57 -17.28 -15.50
N ALA A 610 9.76 -17.95 -14.67
CA ALA A 610 8.32 -17.73 -14.65
C ALA A 610 7.95 -16.29 -14.21
N ILE A 611 8.71 -15.70 -13.29
CA ILE A 611 8.56 -14.28 -12.87
C ILE A 611 8.94 -13.31 -13.99
N GLU A 612 9.93 -13.63 -14.82
CA GLU A 612 10.31 -12.81 -15.99
C GLU A 612 9.16 -12.77 -17.01
N LEU A 613 8.41 -13.86 -17.16
CA LEU A 613 7.24 -13.93 -18.03
C LEU A 613 6.03 -13.19 -17.44
N ASP A 614 5.77 -13.37 -16.14
CA ASP A 614 4.72 -12.72 -15.37
C ASP A 614 5.16 -12.39 -13.94
N LYS A 615 5.41 -11.10 -13.69
CA LYS A 615 5.88 -10.59 -12.41
C LYS A 615 4.88 -10.77 -11.27
N LYS A 616 3.61 -11.03 -11.55
CA LYS A 616 2.55 -11.18 -10.53
C LYS A 616 2.18 -12.65 -10.29
N PHE A 617 2.96 -13.59 -10.86
CA PHE A 617 2.60 -15.00 -10.81
C PHE A 617 2.86 -15.61 -9.43
N VAL A 618 1.79 -15.77 -8.65
CA VAL A 618 1.79 -16.23 -7.26
C VAL A 618 2.52 -17.57 -7.10
N ASP A 619 2.25 -18.53 -7.98
CA ASP A 619 2.81 -19.88 -7.88
C ASP A 619 4.33 -19.90 -8.01
N ALA A 620 4.91 -18.96 -8.77
CA ALA A 620 6.36 -18.86 -8.90
C ALA A 620 7.02 -18.45 -7.59
N TYR A 621 6.50 -17.42 -6.92
CA TYR A 621 6.97 -17.00 -5.62
C TYR A 621 6.77 -18.09 -4.55
N TYR A 622 5.63 -18.78 -4.61
CA TYR A 622 5.35 -19.92 -3.74
C TYR A 622 6.36 -21.07 -3.90
N HIS A 623 6.65 -21.51 -5.13
CA HIS A 623 7.61 -22.59 -5.39
C HIS A 623 9.06 -22.20 -5.05
N ILE A 624 9.45 -20.94 -5.31
CA ILE A 624 10.75 -20.41 -4.86
C ILE A 624 10.82 -20.44 -3.32
N GLY A 625 9.76 -20.00 -2.64
CA GLY A 625 9.66 -20.05 -1.19
C GLY A 625 9.79 -21.48 -0.64
N LEU A 626 9.10 -22.44 -1.25
CA LEU A 626 9.21 -23.87 -0.92
C LEU A 626 10.65 -24.36 -1.08
N ALA A 627 11.30 -24.06 -2.19
CA ALA A 627 12.69 -24.45 -2.43
C ALA A 627 13.64 -23.87 -1.37
N TYR A 628 13.51 -22.58 -1.02
CA TYR A 628 14.29 -21.99 0.07
C TYR A 628 13.99 -22.60 1.44
N ASN A 629 12.72 -22.93 1.70
CA ASN A 629 12.32 -23.57 2.94
C ASN A 629 12.96 -24.96 3.10
N TYR A 630 12.97 -25.77 2.03
CA TYR A 630 13.68 -27.06 2.03
C TYR A 630 15.21 -26.90 2.14
N LYS A 631 15.78 -25.81 1.62
CA LYS A 631 17.19 -25.41 1.86
C LYS A 631 17.45 -24.85 3.27
N LYS A 632 16.43 -24.78 4.14
CA LYS A 632 16.49 -24.17 5.48
C LYS A 632 16.89 -22.69 5.48
N LYS A 633 16.74 -22.00 4.34
CA LYS A 633 16.95 -20.55 4.23
C LYS A 633 15.63 -19.84 4.52
N TYR A 634 15.22 -19.87 5.80
CA TYR A 634 13.89 -19.46 6.22
C TYR A 634 13.56 -17.98 5.92
N ASP A 635 14.51 -17.06 6.06
CA ASP A 635 14.26 -15.63 5.75
C ASP A 635 13.97 -15.41 4.25
N ALA A 636 14.72 -16.08 3.36
CA ALA A 636 14.49 -16.02 1.92
C ALA A 636 13.17 -16.70 1.52
N ALA A 637 12.79 -17.76 2.24
CA ALA A 637 11.49 -18.41 2.07
C ALA A 637 10.35 -17.47 2.48
N ILE A 638 10.45 -16.82 3.63
CA ILE A 638 9.48 -15.83 4.12
C ILE A 638 9.34 -14.67 3.13
N GLU A 639 10.43 -14.11 2.63
CA GLU A 639 10.38 -13.04 1.62
C GLU A 639 9.63 -13.49 0.36
N SER A 640 9.89 -14.71 -0.11
CA SER A 640 9.24 -15.26 -1.30
C SER A 640 7.75 -15.50 -1.08
N PHE A 641 7.37 -16.11 0.05
CA PHE A 641 5.96 -16.30 0.41
C PHE A 641 5.24 -14.96 0.62
N GLN A 642 5.91 -13.96 1.20
CA GLN A 642 5.34 -12.63 1.39
C GLN A 642 5.06 -11.95 0.04
N LYS A 643 5.97 -12.08 -0.94
CA LYS A 643 5.71 -11.61 -2.32
C LYS A 643 4.53 -12.34 -2.96
N ALA A 644 4.37 -13.64 -2.72
CA ALA A 644 3.17 -14.37 -3.17
C ALA A 644 1.88 -13.77 -2.57
N LEU A 645 1.92 -13.38 -1.29
CA LEU A 645 0.80 -12.77 -0.58
C LEU A 645 0.52 -11.31 -0.98
N ASP A 646 1.54 -10.57 -1.42
CA ASP A 646 1.38 -9.22 -1.95
C ASP A 646 0.51 -9.25 -3.23
N TYR A 647 0.60 -10.33 -4.02
CA TYR A 647 -0.22 -10.55 -5.21
C TYR A 647 -1.53 -11.31 -4.94
N ASN A 648 -1.54 -12.25 -4.00
CA ASN A 648 -2.75 -12.94 -3.55
C ASN A 648 -2.81 -13.09 -2.03
N LYS A 649 -3.50 -12.16 -1.37
CA LYS A 649 -3.66 -12.13 0.09
C LYS A 649 -4.43 -13.33 0.65
N ASN A 650 -5.18 -14.06 -0.20
CA ASN A 650 -5.97 -15.21 0.19
C ASN A 650 -5.24 -16.55 -0.03
N HIS A 651 -3.94 -16.54 -0.36
CA HIS A 651 -3.16 -17.75 -0.55
C HIS A 651 -2.82 -18.40 0.81
N ILE A 652 -3.66 -19.34 1.25
CA ILE A 652 -3.63 -19.96 2.59
C ILE A 652 -2.31 -20.67 2.86
N GLU A 653 -1.78 -21.37 1.86
CA GLU A 653 -0.55 -22.15 1.92
C GLU A 653 0.66 -21.25 2.21
N SER A 654 0.71 -20.05 1.64
CA SER A 654 1.79 -19.08 1.92
C SER A 654 1.73 -18.57 3.36
N TRP A 655 0.54 -18.21 3.87
CA TRP A 655 0.40 -17.82 5.29
C TRP A 655 0.85 -18.94 6.23
N ASN A 656 0.44 -20.17 5.92
CA ASN A 656 0.83 -21.35 6.70
C ASN A 656 2.34 -21.60 6.68
N LEU A 657 2.97 -21.52 5.50
CA LEU A 657 4.42 -21.75 5.37
C LEU A 657 5.27 -20.65 5.98
N ILE A 658 4.82 -19.39 5.98
CA ILE A 658 5.48 -18.32 6.75
C ILE A 658 5.41 -18.65 8.25
N GLY A 659 4.24 -19.07 8.74
CA GLY A 659 4.08 -19.52 10.12
C GLY A 659 5.03 -20.65 10.49
N LEU A 660 5.15 -21.66 9.63
CA LEU A 660 6.08 -22.77 9.80
C LEU A 660 7.55 -22.34 9.74
N ALA A 661 7.91 -21.39 8.88
CA ALA A 661 9.26 -20.84 8.80
C ALA A 661 9.64 -20.08 10.10
N TYR A 662 8.73 -19.27 10.65
CA TYR A 662 8.93 -18.64 11.97
C TYR A 662 9.00 -19.67 13.10
N MET A 663 8.18 -20.72 13.06
CA MET A 663 8.26 -21.82 14.02
C MET A 663 9.63 -22.51 13.97
N ALA A 664 10.19 -22.74 12.76
CA ALA A 664 11.53 -23.30 12.59
C ALA A 664 12.65 -22.38 13.08
N LYS A 665 12.39 -21.07 13.17
CA LYS A 665 13.27 -20.06 13.79
C LYS A 665 13.06 -19.90 15.30
N ASN A 666 12.14 -20.67 15.91
CA ASN A 666 11.68 -20.54 17.30
C ASN A 666 11.02 -19.18 17.65
N GLU A 667 10.50 -18.47 16.64
CA GLU A 667 9.75 -17.23 16.83
C GLU A 667 8.24 -17.53 16.93
N PHE A 668 7.82 -18.09 18.06
CA PHE A 668 6.48 -18.68 18.22
C PHE A 668 5.32 -17.68 18.12
N ASP A 669 5.47 -16.45 18.62
CA ASP A 669 4.42 -15.41 18.52
C ASP A 669 4.16 -14.99 17.07
N ASN A 670 5.24 -14.85 16.29
CA ASN A 670 5.16 -14.59 14.87
C ASN A 670 4.50 -15.79 14.17
N ALA A 671 4.94 -17.01 14.46
CA ALA A 671 4.37 -18.22 13.88
C ALA A 671 2.84 -18.32 14.11
N LEU A 672 2.37 -18.09 15.35
CA LEU A 672 0.95 -18.04 15.69
C LEU A 672 0.22 -16.93 14.94
N THR A 673 0.81 -15.74 14.80
CA THR A 673 0.20 -14.62 14.07
C THR A 673 -0.08 -14.99 12.62
N PHE A 674 0.89 -15.58 11.91
CA PHE A 674 0.73 -15.95 10.51
C PHE A 674 -0.18 -17.18 10.32
N LEU A 675 -0.13 -18.16 11.21
CA LEU A 675 -1.07 -19.31 11.18
C LEU A 675 -2.52 -18.90 11.46
N ASN A 676 -2.75 -17.97 12.39
CA ASN A 676 -4.09 -17.44 12.64
C ASN A 676 -4.64 -16.66 11.45
N LYS A 677 -3.77 -16.01 10.65
CA LYS A 677 -4.19 -15.39 9.38
C LYS A 677 -4.63 -16.44 8.36
N ALA A 678 -3.93 -17.56 8.25
CA ALA A 678 -4.35 -18.69 7.42
C ALA A 678 -5.74 -19.20 7.84
N LEU A 679 -5.97 -19.40 9.14
CA LEU A 679 -7.25 -19.85 9.69
C LEU A 679 -8.37 -18.81 9.63
N LYS A 680 -8.04 -17.52 9.55
CA LYS A 680 -9.03 -16.47 9.30
C LYS A 680 -9.57 -16.53 7.86
N ILE A 681 -8.76 -16.98 6.91
CA ILE A 681 -9.15 -17.18 5.51
C ILE A 681 -9.94 -18.48 5.37
N ASP A 682 -9.41 -19.58 5.93
CA ASP A 682 -10.10 -20.86 5.97
C ASP A 682 -10.09 -21.46 7.39
N PRO A 683 -11.20 -21.31 8.15
CA PRO A 683 -11.34 -21.91 9.47
C PRO A 683 -11.33 -23.45 9.48
N ASN A 684 -11.58 -24.09 8.33
CA ASN A 684 -11.63 -25.54 8.17
C ASN A 684 -10.27 -26.15 7.78
N PHE A 685 -9.21 -25.34 7.70
CA PHE A 685 -7.88 -25.80 7.37
C PHE A 685 -7.24 -26.61 8.53
N SER A 686 -7.48 -27.92 8.53
CA SER A 686 -7.07 -28.87 9.58
C SER A 686 -5.56 -28.83 9.88
N THR A 687 -4.73 -28.67 8.84
CA THR A 687 -3.27 -28.55 8.96
C THR A 687 -2.85 -27.28 9.70
N GLY A 688 -3.58 -26.16 9.54
CA GLY A 688 -3.33 -24.93 10.29
C GLY A 688 -3.56 -25.10 11.79
N TRP A 689 -4.68 -25.72 12.17
CA TRP A 689 -4.97 -26.05 13.58
C TRP A 689 -3.94 -27.01 14.18
N PHE A 690 -3.49 -28.00 13.41
CA PHE A 690 -2.41 -28.90 13.82
C PHE A 690 -1.09 -28.15 14.08
N ASN A 691 -0.71 -27.22 13.20
CA ASN A 691 0.51 -26.43 13.35
C ASN A 691 0.45 -25.49 14.57
N ILE A 692 -0.70 -24.87 14.85
CA ILE A 692 -0.91 -24.10 16.09
C ILE A 692 -0.78 -25.00 17.33
N GLY A 693 -1.34 -26.22 17.28
CA GLY A 693 -1.19 -27.21 18.33
C GLY A 693 0.27 -27.56 18.61
N ASN A 694 1.09 -27.70 17.57
CA ASN A 694 2.53 -27.95 17.70
C ASN A 694 3.23 -26.79 18.41
N ILE A 695 2.89 -25.54 18.09
CA ILE A 695 3.47 -24.37 18.76
C ILE A 695 3.10 -24.36 20.25
N TYR A 696 1.82 -24.53 20.59
CA TYR A 696 1.40 -24.58 21.99
C TYR A 696 2.04 -25.75 22.76
N LYS A 697 2.29 -26.89 22.10
CA LYS A 697 3.02 -27.99 22.70
C LYS A 697 4.47 -27.60 22.99
N LEU A 698 5.14 -26.94 22.04
CA LEU A 698 6.53 -26.45 22.20
C LEU A 698 6.65 -25.37 23.29
N THR A 699 5.61 -24.55 23.51
CA THR A 699 5.56 -23.55 24.60
C THR A 699 5.03 -24.10 25.92
N ASN A 700 4.81 -25.42 26.03
CA ASN A 700 4.24 -26.12 27.20
C ASN A 700 2.81 -25.67 27.59
N GLU A 701 2.06 -25.06 26.69
CA GLU A 701 0.65 -24.70 26.86
C GLU A 701 -0.26 -25.88 26.48
N PHE A 702 -0.13 -26.98 27.23
CA PHE A 702 -0.71 -28.28 26.87
C PHE A 702 -2.24 -28.27 26.63
N ASP A 703 -2.99 -27.47 27.40
CA ASP A 703 -4.45 -27.36 27.22
C ASP A 703 -4.82 -26.75 25.86
N LYS A 704 -4.14 -25.67 25.47
CA LYS A 704 -4.36 -25.01 24.17
C LYS A 704 -3.90 -25.90 23.01
N ALA A 705 -2.83 -26.66 23.22
CA ALA A 705 -2.36 -27.64 22.24
C ALA A 705 -3.42 -28.74 22.01
N ILE A 706 -3.96 -29.34 23.09
CA ILE A 706 -5.02 -30.35 23.02
C ILE A 706 -6.28 -29.78 22.35
N GLU A 707 -6.68 -28.54 22.67
CA GLU A 707 -7.82 -27.90 22.00
C GLU A 707 -7.58 -27.75 20.50
N SER A 708 -6.39 -27.32 20.11
CA SER A 708 -6.02 -27.09 18.70
C SER A 708 -5.94 -28.39 17.91
N TYR A 709 -5.31 -29.44 18.46
CA TYR A 709 -5.34 -30.78 17.85
C TYR A 709 -6.76 -31.37 17.82
N GLY A 710 -7.56 -31.09 18.85
CA GLY A 710 -8.97 -31.46 18.88
C GLY A 710 -9.78 -30.81 17.76
N LYS A 711 -9.49 -29.56 17.40
CA LYS A 711 -10.08 -28.90 16.22
C LYS A 711 -9.59 -29.55 14.93
N ALA A 712 -8.29 -29.80 14.80
CA ALA A 712 -7.73 -30.46 13.62
C ALA A 712 -8.36 -31.84 13.36
N THR A 713 -8.49 -32.66 14.40
CA THR A 713 -9.09 -34.02 14.33
C THR A 713 -10.62 -34.02 14.18
N LYS A 714 -11.31 -32.95 14.57
CA LYS A 714 -12.74 -32.78 14.25
C LYS A 714 -12.96 -32.44 12.78
N LEU A 715 -12.07 -31.64 12.20
CA LEU A 715 -12.12 -31.24 10.79
C LEU A 715 -11.66 -32.39 9.88
N ASP A 716 -10.61 -33.11 10.30
CA ASP A 716 -10.08 -34.28 9.61
C ASP A 716 -9.90 -35.45 10.62
N PRO A 717 -10.93 -36.31 10.76
CA PRO A 717 -10.88 -37.46 11.65
C PRO A 717 -9.77 -38.46 11.34
N ASP A 718 -9.27 -38.51 10.10
CA ASP A 718 -8.23 -39.43 9.65
C ASP A 718 -6.82 -38.79 9.71
N PHE A 719 -6.69 -37.63 10.37
CA PHE A 719 -5.40 -36.98 10.55
C PHE A 719 -4.57 -37.67 11.66
N ALA A 720 -3.97 -38.82 11.34
CA ALA A 720 -3.22 -39.66 12.29
C ALA A 720 -2.19 -38.90 13.13
N LYS A 721 -1.44 -37.96 12.51
CA LYS A 721 -0.46 -37.13 13.22
C LYS A 721 -1.09 -36.25 14.29
N ALA A 722 -2.24 -35.63 14.03
CA ALA A 722 -2.91 -34.79 15.02
C ALA A 722 -3.37 -35.61 16.24
N TRP A 723 -3.89 -36.83 16.03
CA TRP A 723 -4.21 -37.76 17.12
C TRP A 723 -2.97 -38.17 17.92
N PHE A 724 -1.88 -38.50 17.23
CA PHE A 724 -0.62 -38.89 17.86
C PHE A 724 -0.05 -37.77 18.74
N PHE A 725 0.08 -36.56 18.19
CA PHE A 725 0.60 -35.42 18.95
C PHE A 725 -0.31 -35.01 20.10
N MET A 726 -1.63 -35.12 19.95
CA MET A 726 -2.58 -34.92 21.04
C MET A 726 -2.42 -35.97 22.15
N GLY A 727 -2.18 -37.24 21.81
CA GLY A 727 -1.87 -38.30 22.78
C GLY A 727 -0.59 -38.03 23.55
N CYS A 728 0.49 -37.65 22.85
CA CYS A 728 1.75 -37.23 23.45
C CYS A 728 1.57 -36.01 24.37
N THR A 729 0.78 -35.01 23.98
CA THR A 729 0.51 -33.85 24.83
C THR A 729 -0.29 -34.22 26.09
N ASN A 730 -1.24 -35.15 26.01
CA ASN A 730 -1.94 -35.66 27.21
C ASN A 730 -0.97 -36.41 28.13
N PHE A 731 -0.01 -37.14 27.57
CA PHE A 731 1.06 -37.76 28.35
C PHE A 731 1.93 -36.72 29.08
N ASP A 732 2.35 -35.67 28.37
CA ASP A 732 3.12 -34.56 28.96
C ASP A 732 2.33 -33.86 30.09
N LYS A 733 1.00 -33.76 29.95
CA LYS A 733 0.07 -33.26 30.98
C LYS A 733 -0.23 -34.27 32.10
N LYS A 734 0.29 -35.50 32.02
CA LYS A 734 0.03 -36.63 32.93
C LYS A 734 -1.43 -37.13 32.95
N ASP A 735 -2.21 -36.83 31.91
CA ASP A 735 -3.53 -37.43 31.67
C ASP A 735 -3.37 -38.75 30.90
N TYR A 736 -2.91 -39.77 31.62
CA TYR A 736 -2.50 -41.05 31.01
C TYR A 736 -3.66 -41.81 30.35
N HIS A 737 -4.89 -41.66 30.86
CA HIS A 737 -6.07 -42.28 30.24
C HIS A 737 -6.33 -41.71 28.85
N ARG A 738 -6.43 -40.37 28.72
CA ARG A 738 -6.65 -39.74 27.42
C ARG A 738 -5.46 -39.89 26.48
N ALA A 739 -4.24 -39.97 27.02
CA ALA A 739 -3.05 -40.25 26.23
C ALA A 739 -3.17 -41.60 25.51
N ILE A 740 -3.52 -42.67 26.23
CA ILE A 740 -3.72 -44.00 25.64
C ILE A 740 -4.82 -43.96 24.57
N ASP A 741 -5.99 -43.39 24.87
CA ASP A 741 -7.12 -43.34 23.94
C ASP A 741 -6.75 -42.66 22.60
N HIS A 742 -6.04 -41.54 22.67
CA HIS A 742 -5.63 -40.79 21.47
C HIS A 742 -4.51 -41.48 20.71
N LEU A 743 -3.56 -42.12 21.40
CA LEU A 743 -2.49 -42.90 20.76
C LEU A 743 -3.04 -44.16 20.07
N GLU A 744 -3.99 -44.87 20.69
CA GLU A 744 -4.66 -46.02 20.09
C GLU A 744 -5.45 -45.63 18.83
N LYS A 745 -6.10 -44.45 18.83
CA LYS A 745 -6.72 -43.88 17.63
C LYS A 745 -5.71 -43.58 16.53
N ALA A 746 -4.57 -42.98 16.85
CA ALA A 746 -3.53 -42.67 15.87
C ALA A 746 -3.01 -43.93 15.18
N ILE A 747 -2.74 -45.01 15.93
CA ILE A 747 -2.31 -46.31 15.39
C ILE A 747 -3.40 -46.95 14.52
N LYS A 748 -4.68 -46.82 14.92
CA LYS A 748 -5.79 -47.36 14.13
C LYS A 748 -5.87 -46.71 12.74
N ILE A 749 -5.52 -45.43 12.64
CA ILE A 749 -5.55 -44.66 11.39
C ILE A 749 -4.28 -44.91 10.57
N ASP A 750 -3.10 -44.85 11.20
CA ASP A 750 -1.82 -45.18 10.56
C ASP A 750 -1.12 -46.33 11.32
N PRO A 751 -1.32 -47.58 10.87
CA PRO A 751 -0.70 -48.75 11.50
C PRO A 751 0.84 -48.73 11.54
N ASN A 752 1.51 -47.91 10.71
CA ASN A 752 2.97 -47.81 10.75
C ASN A 752 3.47 -47.17 12.05
N LEU A 753 2.64 -46.36 12.71
CA LEU A 753 2.96 -45.78 14.03
C LEU A 753 2.99 -46.84 15.13
N ALA A 754 2.40 -48.03 14.92
CA ALA A 754 2.30 -49.06 15.95
C ALA A 754 3.65 -49.48 16.53
N GLN A 755 4.70 -49.53 15.70
CA GLN A 755 6.04 -49.95 16.13
C GLN A 755 6.61 -49.01 17.21
N ASP A 756 6.42 -47.70 17.03
CA ASP A 756 6.97 -46.68 17.93
C ASP A 756 6.03 -46.37 19.11
N VAL A 757 4.72 -46.50 18.92
CA VAL A 757 3.70 -46.04 19.88
C VAL A 757 3.24 -47.14 20.86
N ASN A 758 3.23 -48.42 20.46
CA ASN A 758 2.83 -49.52 21.34
C ASN A 758 3.69 -49.65 22.62
N PRO A 759 5.03 -49.47 22.57
CA PRO A 759 5.84 -49.46 23.80
C PRO A 759 5.41 -48.38 24.77
N LEU A 760 5.13 -47.16 24.27
CA LEU A 760 4.65 -46.05 25.07
C LEU A 760 3.31 -46.39 25.74
N ILE A 761 2.31 -46.88 24.98
CA ILE A 761 1.01 -47.27 25.53
C ILE A 761 1.16 -48.33 26.65
N LYS A 762 2.04 -49.31 26.46
CA LYS A 762 2.30 -50.35 27.47
C LYS A 762 2.86 -49.76 28.76
N GLU A 763 3.80 -48.84 28.65
CA GLU A 763 4.38 -48.13 29.80
C GLU A 763 3.31 -47.31 30.55
N LEU A 764 2.45 -46.59 29.83
CA LEU A 764 1.36 -45.81 30.42
C LEU A 764 0.36 -46.68 31.19
N LYS A 765 0.03 -47.86 30.65
CA LYS A 765 -0.85 -48.84 31.34
C LYS A 765 -0.23 -49.31 32.66
N ILE A 766 1.07 -49.61 32.68
CA ILE A 766 1.79 -49.98 33.91
C ILE A 766 1.79 -48.84 34.94
N ILE A 767 1.97 -47.58 34.49
CA ILE A 767 1.93 -46.41 35.37
C ILE A 767 0.54 -46.26 35.99
N LEU A 768 -0.52 -46.40 35.19
CA LEU A 768 -1.90 -46.33 35.68
C LEU A 768 -2.21 -47.43 36.69
N ASP A 769 -1.78 -48.67 36.44
CA ASP A 769 -1.98 -49.79 37.37
C ASP A 769 -1.30 -49.51 38.73
N LYS A 770 -0.05 -49.04 38.74
CA LYS A 770 0.66 -48.64 39.97
C LYS A 770 -0.03 -47.49 40.70
N LEU A 771 -0.52 -46.48 39.97
CA LEU A 771 -1.25 -45.36 40.56
C LEU A 771 -2.54 -45.86 41.23
N ASN A 772 -3.28 -46.74 40.57
CA ASN A 772 -4.51 -47.33 41.10
C ASN A 772 -4.26 -48.20 42.34
N GLU A 773 -3.21 -49.03 42.34
CA GLU A 773 -2.78 -49.80 43.51
C GLU A 773 -2.42 -48.88 44.69
N SER A 774 -1.68 -47.80 44.43
CA SER A 774 -1.31 -46.82 45.47
C SER A 774 -2.51 -46.06 46.04
N LEU A 775 -3.50 -45.72 45.19
CA LEU A 775 -4.74 -45.07 45.62
C LEU A 775 -5.60 -46.02 46.46
N SER A 776 -5.69 -47.29 46.04
CA SER A 776 -6.39 -48.35 46.77
C SER A 776 -5.77 -48.58 48.15
N MET A 777 -4.44 -48.68 48.23
CA MET A 777 -3.71 -48.78 49.50
C MET A 777 -3.90 -47.55 50.40
N ALA A 778 -3.87 -46.33 49.84
CA ALA A 778 -4.12 -45.11 50.60
C ALA A 778 -5.57 -45.00 51.10
N PHE A 779 -6.54 -45.54 50.36
CA PHE A 779 -7.94 -45.61 50.76
C PHE A 779 -8.21 -46.71 51.80
N ILE A 780 -7.50 -47.83 51.74
CA ILE A 780 -7.56 -48.91 52.74
C ILE A 780 -6.88 -48.51 54.06
N ASN A 781 -5.84 -47.67 54.00
CA ASN A 781 -5.11 -47.16 55.18
C ASN A 781 -5.80 -45.98 55.88
N ARG A 782 -6.84 -45.38 55.30
CA ARG A 782 -7.71 -44.38 55.92
C ARG A 782 -8.96 -45.05 56.47
#